data_AF-A0A1M6XIS5-F1
#
_entry.id   AF-A0A1M6XIS5-F1
#
_cell.length_a   1.000
_cell.length_b   1.000
_cell.length_c   1.000
_cell.angle_alpha   90.00
_cell.angle_beta   90.00
_cell.angle_gamma   90.00
#
_symmetry.space_group_name_H-M   'P 1'
#
loop_
_entity.id
_entity.type
_entity.pdbx_description
1 polymer ?
#
loop_
_entity_poly.entity_id
_entity_poly.type
_entity_poly.pdbx_seq_one_letter_code
_entity_poly.pdbx_strand_id
1 'polypeptide(L)'
;MGYRRALLTRWSRRDKLAILVIAVTVGFLTGTTIVVAAVSTQTTSIAAEYGTDGTAVHYDSVAGARDAAGENALVVPMATVDLPNGKTRYVAGISKHQASAFETDSDVSIPVPPPSGVTSGTRTTKGKQRLMGDRETLTVSVTPRTSGQQLIPSDWYVTQPDTVRKLGASGAYVITPANSGSGEADGAGIPSHGVTLRSALAFFVTGTRQLLAVLTLTAVGGTVLVGVTIYSVMKMTVRDRRQSIRVLRSTGCRPRTVLSLFALRAGLLTAIGIGVGYALGIILPNVAVNAAVSLGLPTSLSVHVTRLVLTVLVPLYVGTLLVALVAGAIAVWPTVSPPPARVTGELERDQTRKATQSRFRRLFTLQLLDWRALAPSMATLTVFVTVILLMGSIAGVMTPLMSAQGTTLTEPGAIHPVASNVPQRYADALRAKGIAASAEILLFTVHDGQPVVARGANYSAFASVSNATLERGSPPQSANEAVVGADLARTAGIDVGDTVSLGGSTQTALTRVHVVGTYTAPGLYDDQLLVSLPVARQLAGRPNGSVHIVRTPKRLEGRPDASVELLDVSAPPRIESTHRLPVTVRLRNFGDEPATHNVTATLGDASKTVPVRLDAGSQRAVTVRLPTPEPGTATLRVGNETRSITVVSPDAIRIRGLPEAAPPNSTPHVRVSTMAGEPVTNASVRVSTPRNGLDAIVRTDGNGSVGIPFGTVGNSTVRVIAGNRTVTHTVQVSGSASRTLVAGVEVLPSTPSLLSRTRARLRLFNPWNRTLDRDLRLSGGGADVRRTVSVAPSDTVVKTVRLGQQTPGSHSLSLVSGGQPIASTSYTVTGDDRLVTAYAGGGDGAGGTGIGRALTTAFGNLQLLLVVLVSLAGLMTVGSTTAVFAQAVHARQRAIGVYRATGAWPTRVLRLVVGDALRIGVVAVGGALVFGTGALFVLDRLNYLVVYGVRISTTLTPGVVVGSVLGGLTVMLLSAGLVAALFSRRQPARLVKQSVGATEPGRSSDGRGVQ
;
A
#
# COMPACT_ATOMS: atom_id res chain seq x y z
N MET A 1 -21.99 -3.61 64.47
CA MET A 1 -21.81 -3.49 62.99
C MET A 1 -21.17 -2.16 62.50
N GLY A 2 -20.55 -1.32 63.34
CA GLY A 2 -20.21 0.07 62.96
C GLY A 2 -18.86 0.34 62.23
N TYR A 3 -17.76 -0.35 62.55
CA TYR A 3 -16.42 0.06 62.07
C TYR A 3 -16.05 -0.45 60.66
N ARG A 4 -16.50 -1.66 60.29
CA ARG A 4 -16.21 -2.26 58.97
C ARG A 4 -16.82 -1.43 57.84
N ARG A 5 -18.10 -1.06 57.98
CA ARG A 5 -18.81 -0.20 57.03
C ARG A 5 -18.18 1.19 56.96
N ALA A 6 -17.81 1.78 58.10
CA ALA A 6 -17.15 3.09 58.14
C ALA A 6 -15.78 3.10 57.44
N LEU A 7 -14.97 2.04 57.57
CA LEU A 7 -13.67 1.93 56.90
C LEU A 7 -13.79 1.64 55.39
N LEU A 8 -14.85 0.95 54.96
CA LEU A 8 -15.10 0.59 53.56
C LEU A 8 -15.78 1.71 52.76
N THR A 9 -16.81 2.38 53.31
CA THR A 9 -17.70 3.25 52.51
C THR A 9 -17.62 4.75 52.81
N ARG A 10 -16.96 5.19 53.90
CA ARG A 10 -16.72 6.63 54.12
C ARG A 10 -15.56 7.12 53.24
N TRP A 11 -15.88 7.50 52.02
CA TRP A 11 -14.93 8.06 51.08
C TRP A 11 -14.72 9.56 51.31
N SER A 12 -13.45 9.92 51.39
CA SER A 12 -12.98 11.30 51.42
C SER A 12 -13.00 11.91 50.01
N ARG A 13 -12.77 13.23 49.92
CA ARG A 13 -12.52 13.88 48.63
C ARG A 13 -11.30 13.29 47.90
N ARG A 14 -10.34 12.72 48.62
CA ARG A 14 -9.14 12.09 48.03
C ARG A 14 -9.47 10.77 47.34
N ASP A 15 -10.37 9.98 47.92
CA ASP A 15 -10.86 8.74 47.29
C ASP A 15 -11.62 9.05 46.00
N LYS A 16 -12.44 10.12 45.99
CA LYS A 16 -13.13 10.58 44.77
C LYS A 16 -12.16 11.04 43.67
N LEU A 17 -11.08 11.72 44.04
CA LEU A 17 -10.02 12.09 43.09
C LEU A 17 -9.28 10.85 42.57
N ALA A 18 -9.04 9.86 43.41
CA ALA A 18 -8.44 8.59 42.99
C ALA A 18 -9.32 7.86 41.97
N ILE A 19 -10.64 7.80 42.22
CA ILE A 19 -11.62 7.24 41.27
C ILE A 19 -11.52 7.99 39.93
N LEU A 20 -11.42 9.32 39.94
CA LEU A 20 -11.27 10.10 38.71
C LEU A 20 -9.98 9.73 37.95
N VAL A 21 -8.83 9.64 38.63
CA VAL A 21 -7.56 9.23 37.99
C VAL A 21 -7.67 7.85 37.35
N ILE A 22 -8.25 6.88 38.08
CA ILE A 22 -8.48 5.53 37.58
C ILE A 22 -9.42 5.59 36.37
N ALA A 23 -10.51 6.36 36.45
CA ALA A 23 -11.48 6.47 35.38
C ALA A 23 -10.89 7.06 34.09
N VAL A 24 -10.10 8.13 34.16
CA VAL A 24 -9.51 8.69 32.93
C VAL A 24 -8.38 7.79 32.39
N THR A 25 -7.65 7.09 33.25
CA THR A 25 -6.64 6.09 32.82
C THR A 25 -7.30 4.90 32.11
N VAL A 26 -8.32 4.32 32.73
CA VAL A 26 -9.10 3.23 32.12
C VAL A 26 -9.77 3.72 30.83
N GLY A 27 -10.35 4.92 30.84
CA GLY A 27 -10.96 5.51 29.64
C GLY A 27 -9.97 5.71 28.48
N PHE A 28 -8.73 6.11 28.76
CA PHE A 28 -7.67 6.15 27.75
C PHE A 28 -7.36 4.77 27.19
N LEU A 29 -7.19 3.75 28.04
CA LEU A 29 -6.89 2.38 27.61
C LEU A 29 -8.05 1.76 26.82
N THR A 30 -9.28 1.92 27.29
CA THR A 30 -10.49 1.46 26.61
C THR A 30 -10.64 2.15 25.27
N GLY A 31 -10.54 3.48 25.23
CA GLY A 31 -10.67 4.24 23.99
C GLY A 31 -9.59 3.89 22.96
N THR A 32 -8.34 3.76 23.41
CA THR A 32 -7.21 3.33 22.56
C THR A 32 -7.46 1.94 21.99
N THR A 33 -7.89 0.98 22.83
CA THR A 33 -8.15 -0.39 22.40
C THR A 33 -9.26 -0.46 21.34
N ILE A 34 -10.36 0.29 21.53
CA ILE A 34 -11.48 0.27 20.56
C ILE A 34 -11.06 0.93 19.24
N VAL A 35 -10.40 2.10 19.29
CA VAL A 35 -9.95 2.81 18.08
C VAL A 35 -9.00 1.94 17.26
N VAL A 36 -8.02 1.32 17.91
CA VAL A 36 -7.05 0.45 17.24
C VAL A 36 -7.71 -0.83 16.70
N ALA A 37 -8.60 -1.46 17.46
CA ALA A 37 -9.33 -2.64 17.01
C ALA A 37 -10.26 -2.35 15.82
N ALA A 38 -10.86 -1.16 15.75
CA ALA A 38 -11.68 -0.73 14.62
C ALA A 38 -10.86 -0.71 13.31
N VAL A 39 -9.64 -0.16 13.35
CA VAL A 39 -8.72 -0.12 12.20
C VAL A 39 -8.30 -1.53 11.76
N SER A 40 -7.98 -2.42 12.71
CA SER A 40 -7.59 -3.79 12.39
C SER A 40 -8.73 -4.62 11.82
N THR A 41 -9.95 -4.46 12.35
CA THR A 41 -11.13 -5.21 11.88
C THR A 41 -11.47 -4.86 10.44
N GLN A 42 -11.42 -3.57 10.07
CA GLN A 42 -11.63 -3.13 8.69
C GLN A 42 -10.59 -3.71 7.74
N THR A 43 -9.33 -3.76 8.16
CA THR A 43 -8.25 -4.29 7.31
C THR A 43 -8.38 -5.80 7.11
N THR A 44 -8.76 -6.52 8.18
CA THR A 44 -8.91 -7.98 8.16
C THR A 44 -10.14 -8.41 7.34
N SER A 45 -11.24 -7.65 7.39
CA SER A 45 -12.44 -7.97 6.61
C SER A 45 -12.22 -7.86 5.10
N ILE A 46 -11.43 -6.87 4.65
CA ILE A 46 -11.04 -6.74 3.24
C ILE A 46 -10.22 -7.96 2.80
N ALA A 47 -9.37 -8.48 3.69
CA ALA A 47 -8.51 -9.62 3.37
C ALA A 47 -9.20 -10.99 3.51
N ALA A 48 -10.44 -11.05 4.01
CA ALA A 48 -11.14 -12.30 4.30
C ALA A 48 -11.33 -13.19 3.07
N GLU A 49 -11.38 -12.60 1.86
CA GLU A 49 -11.43 -13.34 0.60
C GLU A 49 -10.12 -14.09 0.26
N TYR A 50 -9.03 -13.79 0.98
CA TYR A 50 -7.71 -14.39 0.81
C TYR A 50 -7.32 -15.36 1.94
N GLY A 51 -8.27 -16.21 2.35
CA GLY A 51 -8.03 -17.30 3.31
C GLY A 51 -6.86 -18.20 2.93
N THR A 52 -6.29 -18.90 3.91
CA THR A 52 -5.17 -19.82 3.69
C THR A 52 -5.65 -21.14 3.09
N ASP A 53 -5.00 -21.60 2.03
CA ASP A 53 -5.31 -22.89 1.38
C ASP A 53 -4.42 -24.04 1.93
N GLY A 54 -3.48 -23.71 2.81
CA GLY A 54 -2.54 -24.66 3.41
C GLY A 54 -1.22 -24.02 3.83
N THR A 55 -0.29 -24.85 4.28
CA THR A 55 1.03 -24.45 4.74
C THR A 55 2.13 -25.27 4.07
N ALA A 56 3.31 -24.69 3.92
CA ALA A 56 4.49 -25.41 3.45
C ALA A 56 5.68 -25.18 4.38
N VAL A 57 6.33 -26.26 4.80
CA VAL A 57 7.53 -26.23 5.65
C VAL A 57 8.67 -26.92 4.92
N HIS A 58 9.84 -26.29 4.91
CA HIS A 58 11.04 -26.88 4.33
C HIS A 58 11.84 -27.65 5.38
N TYR A 59 12.37 -28.81 4.99
CA TYR A 59 13.30 -29.61 5.78
C TYR A 59 14.56 -29.89 4.97
N ASP A 60 15.70 -29.89 5.64
CA ASP A 60 17.01 -30.10 5.00
C ASP A 60 17.25 -31.56 4.58
N SER A 61 16.39 -32.48 5.03
CA SER A 61 16.44 -33.88 4.61
C SER A 61 15.05 -34.42 4.26
N VAL A 62 15.02 -35.33 3.29
CA VAL A 62 13.79 -36.03 2.89
C VAL A 62 13.27 -36.93 4.02
N ALA A 63 14.16 -37.49 4.84
CA ALA A 63 13.78 -38.32 5.99
C ALA A 63 13.03 -37.49 7.05
N GLY A 64 13.62 -36.37 7.49
CA GLY A 64 12.98 -35.48 8.46
C GLY A 64 11.64 -34.92 7.95
N ALA A 65 11.52 -34.63 6.65
CA ALA A 65 10.24 -34.24 6.06
C ALA A 65 9.18 -35.34 6.15
N ARG A 66 9.54 -36.60 5.97
CA ARG A 66 8.59 -37.73 6.08
C ARG A 66 8.19 -37.97 7.53
N ASP A 67 9.13 -37.85 8.46
CA ASP A 67 8.86 -38.03 9.89
C ASP A 67 7.91 -36.95 10.43
N ALA A 68 8.00 -35.72 9.88
CA ALA A 68 7.13 -34.61 10.25
C ALA A 68 5.83 -34.52 9.43
N ALA A 69 5.67 -35.33 8.38
CA ALA A 69 4.49 -35.30 7.52
C ALA A 69 3.30 -35.99 8.20
N GLY A 70 2.17 -35.27 8.33
CA GLY A 70 0.90 -35.86 8.73
C GLY A 70 0.27 -36.71 7.60
N GLU A 71 -0.80 -37.43 7.92
CA GLU A 71 -1.46 -38.39 7.00
C GLU A 71 -1.87 -37.77 5.65
N ASN A 72 -2.28 -36.50 5.66
CA ASN A 72 -2.74 -35.76 4.47
C ASN A 72 -1.69 -34.79 3.90
N ALA A 73 -0.44 -34.86 4.37
CA ALA A 73 0.62 -33.96 3.92
C ALA A 73 1.36 -34.50 2.69
N LEU A 74 1.62 -33.60 1.74
CA LEU A 74 2.41 -33.90 0.55
C LEU A 74 3.89 -33.63 0.81
N VAL A 75 4.71 -34.68 0.76
CA VAL A 75 6.18 -34.58 0.80
C VAL A 75 6.73 -34.41 -0.62
N VAL A 76 7.41 -33.30 -0.87
CA VAL A 76 8.04 -32.94 -2.15
C VAL A 76 9.56 -32.89 -1.98
N PRO A 77 10.29 -33.98 -2.28
CA PRO A 77 11.75 -33.95 -2.35
C PRO A 77 12.25 -32.93 -3.36
N MET A 78 13.29 -32.20 -2.99
CA MET A 78 13.91 -31.15 -3.80
C MET A 78 15.35 -31.52 -4.12
N ALA A 79 15.80 -31.22 -5.33
CA ALA A 79 17.21 -31.19 -5.68
C ALA A 79 17.55 -29.82 -6.29
N THR A 80 18.76 -29.36 -6.00
CA THR A 80 19.35 -28.19 -6.64
C THR A 80 20.24 -28.68 -7.76
N VAL A 81 20.11 -28.11 -8.96
CA VAL A 81 20.88 -28.54 -10.13
C VAL A 81 21.48 -27.34 -10.84
N ASP A 82 22.70 -27.50 -11.31
CA ASP A 82 23.36 -26.54 -12.18
C ASP A 82 23.11 -26.87 -13.64
N LEU A 83 22.83 -25.81 -14.40
CA LEU A 83 22.68 -25.86 -15.84
C LEU A 83 24.03 -25.52 -16.50
N PRO A 84 24.28 -25.99 -17.74
CA PRO A 84 25.52 -25.69 -18.48
C PRO A 84 25.80 -24.20 -18.72
N ASN A 85 24.79 -23.34 -18.55
CA ASN A 85 24.92 -21.89 -18.67
C ASN A 85 25.28 -21.21 -17.34
N GLY A 86 25.68 -21.98 -16.32
CA GLY A 86 26.06 -21.49 -14.99
C GLY A 86 24.88 -21.06 -14.11
N LYS A 87 23.63 -21.35 -14.51
CA LYS A 87 22.44 -21.03 -13.71
C LYS A 87 21.99 -22.21 -12.88
N THR A 88 21.64 -21.96 -11.63
CA THR A 88 21.07 -22.96 -10.73
C THR A 88 19.54 -23.01 -10.85
N ARG A 89 18.96 -24.21 -10.76
CA ARG A 89 17.50 -24.46 -10.79
C ARG A 89 17.10 -25.47 -9.73
N TYR A 90 15.83 -25.39 -9.32
CA TYR A 90 15.23 -26.39 -8.44
C TYR A 90 14.49 -27.47 -9.24
N VAL A 91 14.59 -28.70 -8.76
CA VAL A 91 13.89 -29.88 -9.29
C VAL A 91 13.02 -30.46 -8.17
N ALA A 92 11.70 -30.41 -8.36
CA ALA A 92 10.71 -30.95 -7.43
C ALA A 92 10.28 -32.36 -7.83
N GLY A 93 10.34 -33.28 -6.88
CA GLY A 93 9.94 -34.67 -7.01
C GLY A 93 8.50 -34.85 -6.54
N ILE A 94 7.56 -35.02 -7.48
CA ILE A 94 6.14 -35.21 -7.17
C ILE A 94 5.71 -36.50 -7.86
N SER A 95 5.02 -37.40 -7.16
CA SER A 95 4.43 -38.57 -7.83
C SER A 95 3.04 -38.24 -8.38
N LYS A 96 2.64 -38.91 -9.47
CA LYS A 96 1.32 -38.71 -10.09
C LYS A 96 0.19 -39.02 -9.09
N HIS A 97 0.33 -40.08 -8.31
CA HIS A 97 -0.65 -40.47 -7.29
C HIS A 97 -0.80 -39.38 -6.22
N GLN A 98 0.32 -38.88 -5.69
CA GLN A 98 0.31 -37.82 -4.67
C GLN A 98 -0.26 -36.50 -5.20
N ALA A 99 0.06 -36.12 -6.44
CA ALA A 99 -0.50 -34.92 -7.06
C ALA A 99 -2.03 -35.02 -7.19
N SER A 100 -2.54 -36.15 -7.69
CA SER A 100 -3.98 -36.36 -7.85
C SER A 100 -4.73 -36.47 -6.53
N ALA A 101 -4.16 -37.14 -5.52
CA ALA A 101 -4.75 -37.21 -4.18
C ALA A 101 -4.86 -35.81 -3.56
N PHE A 102 -3.76 -35.04 -3.58
CA PHE A 102 -3.75 -33.69 -3.02
C PHE A 102 -4.69 -32.72 -3.75
N GLU A 103 -4.75 -32.76 -5.09
CA GLU A 103 -5.71 -31.95 -5.86
C GLU A 103 -7.16 -32.26 -5.50
N THR A 104 -7.48 -33.53 -5.22
CA THR A 104 -8.84 -33.96 -4.84
C THR A 104 -9.24 -33.43 -3.45
N ASP A 105 -8.28 -33.33 -2.53
CA ASP A 105 -8.55 -32.99 -1.13
C ASP A 105 -8.46 -31.49 -0.80
N SER A 106 -7.86 -30.67 -1.67
CA SER A 106 -7.45 -29.30 -1.34
C SER A 106 -7.78 -28.20 -2.36
N ASP A 107 -8.36 -28.52 -3.53
CA ASP A 107 -8.57 -27.60 -4.66
C ASP A 107 -7.29 -26.87 -5.15
N VAL A 108 -6.11 -27.24 -4.65
CA VAL A 108 -4.82 -26.64 -5.03
C VAL A 108 -4.21 -27.41 -6.20
N SER A 109 -4.03 -26.74 -7.34
CA SER A 109 -3.44 -27.39 -8.53
C SER A 109 -1.94 -27.64 -8.40
N ILE A 110 -1.53 -28.88 -8.67
CA ILE A 110 -0.16 -29.37 -8.64
C ILE A 110 0.24 -29.85 -10.05
N PRO A 111 1.41 -29.45 -10.56
CA PRO A 111 1.88 -29.95 -11.85
C PRO A 111 2.10 -31.47 -11.82
N VAL A 112 1.45 -32.17 -12.75
CA VAL A 112 1.65 -33.60 -12.95
C VAL A 112 3.04 -33.85 -13.58
N PRO A 113 3.89 -34.71 -13.00
CA PRO A 113 5.19 -35.06 -13.57
C PRO A 113 5.01 -35.88 -14.86
N PRO A 114 5.94 -35.77 -15.84
CA PRO A 114 5.96 -36.70 -16.97
C PRO A 114 6.36 -38.12 -16.52
N PRO A 115 5.97 -39.18 -17.25
CA PRO A 115 6.39 -40.56 -16.94
C PRO A 115 7.91 -40.75 -16.95
N SER A 116 8.62 -39.98 -17.78
CA SER A 116 10.08 -39.92 -17.84
C SER A 116 10.56 -38.51 -18.16
N GLY A 117 11.74 -38.14 -17.65
CA GLY A 117 12.31 -36.81 -17.79
C GLY A 117 11.74 -35.79 -16.81
N VAL A 118 11.63 -34.53 -17.23
CA VAL A 118 11.17 -33.40 -16.41
C VAL A 118 10.17 -32.54 -17.17
N THR A 119 9.35 -31.78 -16.46
CA THR A 119 8.48 -30.76 -17.05
C THR A 119 8.86 -29.36 -16.58
N SER A 120 8.69 -28.35 -17.44
CA SER A 120 8.99 -26.94 -17.14
C SER A 120 7.94 -25.99 -17.72
N GLY A 121 7.55 -24.99 -16.94
CA GLY A 121 6.60 -23.95 -17.36
C GLY A 121 7.24 -22.81 -18.15
N THR A 122 8.58 -22.80 -18.28
CA THR A 122 9.33 -21.78 -19.05
C THR A 122 9.67 -22.22 -20.47
N ARG A 123 9.54 -23.52 -20.77
CA ARG A 123 9.83 -24.09 -22.10
C ARG A 123 8.55 -24.16 -22.92
N THR A 124 8.62 -23.79 -24.19
CA THR A 124 7.49 -23.85 -25.14
C THR A 124 7.53 -25.06 -26.05
N THR A 125 8.69 -25.69 -26.20
CA THR A 125 8.91 -26.87 -27.05
C THR A 125 9.61 -27.98 -26.27
N LYS A 126 9.38 -29.23 -26.70
CA LYS A 126 10.11 -30.39 -26.16
C LYS A 126 11.60 -30.29 -26.52
N GLY A 127 12.47 -30.72 -25.61
CA GLY A 127 13.91 -30.74 -25.84
C GLY A 127 14.66 -31.62 -24.86
N LYS A 128 15.99 -31.67 -24.94
CA LYS A 128 16.85 -32.30 -23.93
C LYS A 128 17.53 -31.23 -23.09
N GLN A 129 17.76 -31.53 -21.81
CA GLN A 129 18.49 -30.68 -20.88
C GLN A 129 19.44 -31.54 -20.05
N ARG A 130 20.69 -31.09 -19.92
CA ARG A 130 21.64 -31.64 -18.96
C ARG A 130 21.44 -30.94 -17.62
N LEU A 131 21.21 -31.72 -16.57
CA LEU A 131 21.03 -31.30 -15.19
C LEU A 131 22.20 -31.87 -14.37
N MET A 132 23.01 -30.99 -13.78
CA MET A 132 24.15 -31.39 -12.94
C MET A 132 23.71 -31.30 -11.49
N GLY A 133 23.36 -32.42 -10.87
CA GLY A 133 23.08 -32.48 -9.43
C GLY A 133 24.31 -32.91 -8.63
N ASP A 134 24.23 -32.80 -7.32
CA ASP A 134 25.32 -33.11 -6.38
C ASP A 134 25.79 -34.58 -6.46
N ARG A 135 24.90 -35.51 -6.83
CA ARG A 135 25.20 -36.94 -6.87
C ARG A 135 25.46 -37.45 -8.29
N GLU A 136 24.63 -37.05 -9.25
CA GLU A 136 24.72 -37.53 -10.63
C GLU A 136 24.32 -36.42 -11.61
N THR A 137 24.96 -36.41 -12.78
CA THR A 137 24.56 -35.55 -13.91
C THR A 137 23.67 -36.33 -14.87
N LEU A 138 22.43 -35.87 -15.08
CA LEU A 138 21.45 -36.53 -15.93
C LEU A 138 21.14 -35.70 -17.19
N THR A 139 21.00 -36.37 -18.34
CA THR A 139 20.42 -35.75 -19.54
C THR A 139 18.97 -36.21 -19.69
N VAL A 140 18.04 -35.29 -19.48
CA VAL A 140 16.60 -35.57 -19.42
C VAL A 140 15.84 -34.91 -20.57
N SER A 141 14.74 -35.53 -20.98
CA SER A 141 13.75 -34.86 -21.82
C SER A 141 12.99 -33.81 -20.99
N VAL A 142 12.86 -32.61 -21.54
CA VAL A 142 12.05 -31.52 -20.96
C VAL A 142 10.76 -31.42 -21.76
N THR A 143 9.64 -31.65 -21.08
CA THR A 143 8.31 -31.43 -21.65
C THR A 143 7.78 -30.06 -21.20
N PRO A 144 7.23 -29.24 -22.09
CA PRO A 144 6.51 -28.03 -21.70
C PRO A 144 5.31 -28.35 -20.80
N ARG A 145 5.08 -27.58 -19.74
CA ARG A 145 3.79 -27.50 -19.04
C ARG A 145 3.17 -26.12 -19.17
N THR A 146 1.85 -26.08 -19.10
CA THR A 146 1.08 -24.84 -19.08
C THR A 146 1.47 -24.02 -17.84
N SER A 147 1.89 -22.77 -18.04
CA SER A 147 2.34 -21.83 -17.01
C SER A 147 1.18 -21.24 -16.16
N GLY A 148 0.13 -22.03 -15.92
CA GLY A 148 -1.08 -21.60 -15.20
C GLY A 148 -0.85 -21.34 -13.71
N GLN A 149 -1.92 -21.00 -12.98
CA GLN A 149 -1.90 -20.84 -11.52
C GLN A 149 -1.67 -22.20 -10.85
N GLN A 150 -0.40 -22.59 -10.73
CA GLN A 150 0.03 -23.83 -10.08
C GLN A 150 0.88 -23.49 -8.87
N LEU A 151 0.81 -24.36 -7.86
CA LEU A 151 1.56 -24.21 -6.61
C LEU A 151 3.07 -24.07 -6.84
N ILE A 152 3.62 -24.90 -7.74
CA ILE A 152 5.05 -24.99 -8.02
C ILE A 152 5.48 -23.99 -9.11
N PRO A 153 6.53 -23.18 -8.88
CA PRO A 153 7.01 -22.17 -9.81
C PRO A 153 7.27 -22.68 -11.21
N SER A 154 6.87 -21.90 -12.23
CA SER A 154 7.03 -22.28 -13.64
C SER A 154 8.49 -22.53 -14.04
N ASP A 155 9.42 -21.94 -13.31
CA ASP A 155 10.86 -22.02 -13.55
C ASP A 155 11.52 -23.23 -12.85
N TRP A 156 10.81 -23.89 -11.93
CA TRP A 156 11.21 -25.17 -11.34
C TRP A 156 10.87 -26.32 -12.30
N TYR A 157 11.77 -27.31 -12.32
CA TYR A 157 11.51 -28.58 -12.98
C TYR A 157 10.66 -29.46 -12.07
N VAL A 158 9.72 -30.19 -12.65
CA VAL A 158 8.91 -31.18 -11.93
C VAL A 158 9.14 -32.56 -12.54
N THR A 159 9.37 -33.56 -11.71
CA THR A 159 9.71 -34.94 -12.11
C THR A 159 9.26 -35.94 -11.06
N GLN A 160 9.48 -37.22 -11.31
CA GLN A 160 9.23 -38.27 -10.32
C GLN A 160 10.28 -38.22 -9.18
N PRO A 161 9.91 -38.58 -7.94
CA PRO A 161 10.81 -38.54 -6.78
C PRO A 161 12.13 -39.32 -6.96
N ASP A 162 12.13 -40.40 -7.75
CA ASP A 162 13.35 -41.18 -8.01
C ASP A 162 14.40 -40.43 -8.83
N THR A 163 13.97 -39.55 -9.74
CA THR A 163 14.90 -38.68 -10.48
C THR A 163 15.61 -37.70 -9.55
N VAL A 164 14.88 -37.14 -8.57
CA VAL A 164 15.46 -36.26 -7.54
C VAL A 164 16.47 -37.01 -6.68
N ARG A 165 16.15 -38.27 -6.32
CA ARG A 165 17.08 -39.13 -5.57
C ARG A 165 18.38 -39.39 -6.32
N LYS A 166 18.33 -39.57 -7.65
CA LYS A 166 19.51 -39.73 -8.50
C LYS A 166 20.36 -38.47 -8.59
N LEU A 167 19.71 -37.31 -8.75
CA LEU A 167 20.38 -36.01 -8.78
C LEU A 167 21.06 -35.66 -7.44
N GLY A 168 20.52 -36.17 -6.33
CA GLY A 168 20.94 -35.83 -4.97
C GLY A 168 19.93 -34.86 -4.36
N ALA A 169 19.14 -35.34 -3.39
CA ALA A 169 18.14 -34.51 -2.74
C ALA A 169 18.82 -33.51 -1.79
N SER A 170 18.56 -32.22 -2.00
CA SER A 170 19.06 -31.12 -1.16
C SER A 170 18.09 -30.75 -0.03
N GLY A 171 16.93 -31.40 0.04
CA GLY A 171 15.89 -31.16 1.05
C GLY A 171 14.53 -31.66 0.60
N ALA A 172 13.48 -31.28 1.33
CA ALA A 172 12.10 -31.55 0.96
C ALA A 172 11.12 -30.53 1.55
N TYR A 173 10.01 -30.29 0.86
CA TYR A 173 8.86 -29.58 1.43
C TYR A 173 7.83 -30.56 1.97
N VAL A 174 7.25 -30.24 3.12
CA VAL A 174 6.01 -30.84 3.61
C VAL A 174 4.90 -29.81 3.40
N ILE A 175 3.92 -30.16 2.57
CA ILE A 175 2.81 -29.28 2.19
C ILE A 175 1.53 -29.85 2.78
N THR A 176 0.90 -29.10 3.66
CA THR A 176 -0.29 -29.53 4.40
C THR A 176 -1.48 -28.69 3.96
N PRO A 177 -2.61 -29.29 3.53
CA PRO A 177 -3.77 -28.52 3.12
C PRO A 177 -4.55 -28.00 4.32
N ALA A 178 -5.28 -26.89 4.15
CA ALA A 178 -5.98 -26.21 5.25
C ALA A 178 -6.98 -27.11 6.02
N ASN A 179 -7.60 -28.07 5.33
CA ASN A 179 -8.67 -28.92 5.88
C ASN A 179 -8.19 -30.07 6.79
N SER A 180 -6.87 -30.21 7.01
CA SER A 180 -6.29 -31.39 7.69
C SER A 180 -6.25 -31.33 9.22
N GLY A 181 -6.94 -30.37 9.87
CA GLY A 181 -7.04 -30.27 11.33
C GLY A 181 -5.74 -29.96 12.10
N SER A 182 -4.56 -30.06 11.48
CA SER A 182 -3.26 -29.85 12.15
C SER A 182 -2.90 -28.38 12.41
N GLY A 183 -3.71 -27.43 11.96
CA GLY A 183 -3.59 -25.99 12.24
C GLY A 183 -4.34 -25.50 13.48
N GLU A 184 -4.87 -26.42 14.30
CA GLU A 184 -5.76 -26.14 15.44
C GLU A 184 -5.12 -25.37 16.61
N ALA A 185 -3.79 -25.17 16.63
CA ALA A 185 -3.17 -24.46 17.73
C ALA A 185 -3.55 -22.97 17.81
N ASP A 186 -4.02 -22.33 16.72
CA ASP A 186 -4.19 -20.87 16.68
C ASP A 186 -5.34 -20.32 15.81
N GLY A 187 -6.26 -21.18 15.36
CA GLY A 187 -7.55 -20.77 14.76
C GLY A 187 -7.51 -20.07 13.39
N ALA A 188 -6.34 -19.95 12.75
CA ALA A 188 -6.18 -19.27 11.44
C ALA A 188 -5.32 -20.01 10.41
N GLY A 189 -4.88 -21.25 10.69
CA GLY A 189 -4.04 -22.03 9.76
C GLY A 189 -2.67 -21.39 9.49
N ILE A 190 -2.09 -20.73 10.49
CA ILE A 190 -0.80 -20.03 10.42
C ILE A 190 0.25 -20.90 11.10
N PRO A 191 1.31 -21.33 10.40
CA PRO A 191 2.32 -22.20 10.99
C PRO A 191 3.32 -21.40 11.83
N SER A 192 3.83 -21.98 12.91
CA SER A 192 4.94 -21.41 13.69
C SER A 192 6.27 -21.43 12.93
N HIS A 193 6.44 -22.40 12.01
CA HIS A 193 7.58 -22.54 11.12
C HIS A 193 7.10 -22.82 9.69
N GLY A 194 7.70 -22.17 8.69
CA GLY A 194 7.34 -22.28 7.28
C GLY A 194 6.49 -21.11 6.79
N VAL A 195 5.70 -21.37 5.74
CA VAL A 195 4.91 -20.35 5.03
C VAL A 195 3.46 -20.79 4.86
N THR A 196 2.56 -19.83 4.76
CA THR A 196 1.19 -20.09 4.29
C THR A 196 1.14 -20.03 2.77
N LEU A 197 0.44 -20.95 2.12
CA LEU A 197 0.39 -21.00 0.65
C LEU A 197 -0.35 -19.80 0.03
N ARG A 198 -1.29 -19.22 0.79
CA ARG A 198 -1.97 -17.95 0.52
C ARG A 198 -1.99 -17.12 1.79
N SER A 199 -1.24 -16.03 1.79
CA SER A 199 -0.81 -15.34 3.01
C SER A 199 -1.53 -14.03 3.29
N ALA A 200 -2.27 -13.44 2.36
CA ALA A 200 -2.77 -12.07 2.56
C ALA A 200 -3.65 -11.94 3.81
N LEU A 201 -4.61 -12.86 4.07
CA LEU A 201 -5.37 -12.83 5.33
C LEU A 201 -4.47 -13.08 6.55
N ALA A 202 -3.60 -14.11 6.47
CA ALA A 202 -2.70 -14.47 7.56
C ALA A 202 -1.75 -13.33 7.95
N PHE A 203 -1.29 -12.54 6.98
CA PHE A 203 -0.49 -11.34 7.20
C PHE A 203 -1.25 -10.33 8.05
N PHE A 204 -2.51 -10.04 7.70
CA PHE A 204 -3.31 -9.06 8.45
C PHE A 204 -3.74 -9.55 9.83
N VAL A 205 -4.04 -10.84 9.97
CA VAL A 205 -4.34 -11.48 11.26
C VAL A 205 -3.12 -11.42 12.17
N THR A 206 -1.95 -11.81 11.67
CA THR A 206 -0.70 -11.81 12.45
C THR A 206 -0.24 -10.40 12.79
N GLY A 207 -0.34 -9.46 11.84
CA GLY A 207 -0.06 -8.05 12.12
C GLY A 207 -1.02 -7.44 13.14
N THR A 208 -2.28 -7.89 13.17
CA THR A 208 -3.23 -7.53 14.24
C THR A 208 -2.79 -8.10 15.59
N ARG A 209 -2.24 -9.33 15.64
CA ARG A 209 -1.66 -9.90 16.87
C ARG A 209 -0.46 -9.09 17.36
N GLN A 210 0.44 -8.67 16.47
CA GLN A 210 1.55 -7.77 16.80
C GLN A 210 1.06 -6.45 17.39
N LEU A 211 0.03 -5.85 16.78
CA LEU A 211 -0.58 -4.62 17.29
C LEU A 211 -1.24 -4.81 18.66
N LEU A 212 -1.91 -5.95 18.88
CA LEU A 212 -2.48 -6.31 20.18
C LEU A 212 -1.39 -6.49 21.24
N ALA A 213 -0.21 -7.04 20.90
CA ALA A 213 0.91 -7.15 21.82
C ALA A 213 1.43 -5.77 22.27
N VAL A 214 1.51 -4.79 21.36
CA VAL A 214 1.85 -3.40 21.71
C VAL A 214 0.78 -2.78 22.63
N LEU A 215 -0.50 -3.06 22.36
CA LEU A 215 -1.61 -2.58 23.19
C LEU A 215 -1.60 -3.20 24.59
N THR A 216 -1.39 -4.51 24.72
CA THR A 216 -1.35 -5.18 26.03
C THR A 216 -0.21 -4.64 26.88
N LEU A 217 0.94 -4.40 26.28
CA LEU A 217 2.09 -3.79 26.93
C LEU A 217 1.83 -2.34 27.38
N THR A 218 1.17 -1.55 26.54
CA THR A 218 0.69 -0.20 26.92
C THR A 218 -0.30 -0.28 28.09
N ALA A 219 -1.17 -1.28 28.06
CA ALA A 219 -2.14 -1.53 29.11
C ALA A 219 -1.48 -1.94 30.43
N VAL A 220 -0.42 -2.76 30.40
CA VAL A 220 0.42 -3.05 31.57
C VAL A 220 0.99 -1.76 32.17
N GLY A 221 1.53 -0.85 31.34
CA GLY A 221 2.01 0.46 31.78
C GLY A 221 0.92 1.29 32.47
N GLY A 222 -0.28 1.32 31.90
CA GLY A 222 -1.44 1.99 32.51
C GLY A 222 -1.90 1.33 33.82
N THR A 223 -1.89 0.01 33.90
CA THR A 223 -2.19 -0.73 35.13
C THR A 223 -1.18 -0.44 36.24
N VAL A 224 0.12 -0.35 35.91
CA VAL A 224 1.17 0.05 36.87
C VAL A 224 0.90 1.45 37.41
N LEU A 225 0.52 2.41 36.56
CA LEU A 225 0.15 3.75 36.99
C LEU A 225 -1.05 3.74 37.94
N VAL A 226 -2.10 2.96 37.63
CA VAL A 226 -3.25 2.78 38.54
C VAL A 226 -2.79 2.19 39.87
N GLY A 227 -1.91 1.19 39.87
CA GLY A 227 -1.33 0.63 41.09
C GLY A 227 -0.60 1.66 41.94
N VAL A 228 0.25 2.50 41.33
CA VAL A 228 1.01 3.55 42.02
C VAL A 228 0.10 4.62 42.64
N THR A 229 -0.94 5.03 41.89
CA THR A 229 -1.91 6.04 42.37
C THR A 229 -2.72 5.52 43.55
N ILE A 230 -3.21 4.28 43.47
CA ILE A 230 -3.93 3.62 44.56
C ILE A 230 -3.03 3.44 45.77
N TYR A 231 -1.81 2.92 45.59
CA TYR A 231 -0.85 2.77 46.68
C TYR A 231 -0.65 4.10 47.42
N SER A 232 -0.46 5.19 46.68
CA SER A 232 -0.25 6.53 47.24
C SER A 232 -1.45 7.02 48.06
N VAL A 233 -2.66 6.89 47.52
CA VAL A 233 -3.91 7.29 48.18
C VAL A 233 -4.19 6.43 49.41
N MET A 234 -3.98 5.13 49.31
CA MET A 234 -4.17 4.18 50.40
C MET A 234 -3.17 4.41 51.52
N LYS A 235 -1.90 4.62 51.21
CA LYS A 235 -0.86 4.95 52.20
C LYS A 235 -1.20 6.22 52.97
N MET A 236 -1.71 7.24 52.29
CA MET A 236 -2.14 8.48 52.93
C MET A 236 -3.38 8.27 53.81
N THR A 237 -4.35 7.48 53.34
CA THR A 237 -5.56 7.13 54.12
C THR A 237 -5.22 6.34 55.38
N VAL A 238 -4.28 5.40 55.28
CA VAL A 238 -3.76 4.63 56.43
C VAL A 238 -3.09 5.55 57.45
N ARG A 239 -2.29 6.53 56.98
CA ARG A 239 -1.64 7.52 57.85
C ARG A 239 -2.67 8.36 58.62
N ASP A 240 -3.71 8.85 57.95
CA ASP A 240 -4.77 9.66 58.57
C ASP A 240 -5.64 8.83 59.54
N ARG A 241 -5.72 7.52 59.34
CA ARG A 241 -6.49 6.59 60.18
C ARG A 241 -5.64 5.81 61.17
N ARG A 242 -4.37 6.17 61.36
CA ARG A 242 -3.43 5.43 62.21
C ARG A 242 -3.94 5.26 63.65
N GLN A 243 -4.56 6.29 64.22
CA GLN A 243 -5.15 6.24 65.56
C GLN A 243 -6.32 5.24 65.64
N SER A 244 -7.24 5.27 64.67
CA SER A 244 -8.34 4.30 64.60
C SER A 244 -7.85 2.86 64.40
N ILE A 245 -6.81 2.66 63.58
CA ILE A 245 -6.19 1.35 63.37
C ILE A 245 -5.55 0.83 64.67
N ARG A 246 -4.91 1.70 65.46
CA ARG A 246 -4.36 1.34 66.78
C ARG A 246 -5.45 0.87 67.74
N VAL A 247 -6.55 1.62 67.86
CA VAL A 247 -7.69 1.25 68.72
C VAL A 247 -8.30 -0.09 68.29
N LEU A 248 -8.37 -0.35 66.98
CA LEU A 248 -8.85 -1.63 66.45
C LEU A 248 -7.90 -2.79 66.83
N ARG A 249 -6.59 -2.57 66.78
CA ARG A 249 -5.59 -3.60 67.10
C ARG A 249 -5.47 -3.86 68.61
N SER A 250 -5.65 -2.83 69.45
CA SER A 250 -5.67 -2.98 70.91
C SER A 250 -6.93 -3.71 71.41
N THR A 251 -8.02 -3.69 70.64
CA THR A 251 -9.27 -4.41 70.94
C THR A 251 -9.32 -5.83 70.35
N GLY A 252 -8.17 -6.38 69.91
CA GLY A 252 -8.06 -7.77 69.44
C GLY A 252 -8.30 -8.00 67.94
N CYS A 253 -8.39 -6.96 67.11
CA CYS A 253 -8.55 -7.15 65.67
C CYS A 253 -7.29 -7.77 65.04
N ARG A 254 -7.48 -8.88 64.31
CA ARG A 254 -6.40 -9.59 63.61
C ARG A 254 -5.80 -8.73 62.48
N PRO A 255 -4.47 -8.71 62.29
CA PRO A 255 -3.77 -8.04 61.18
C PRO A 255 -4.39 -8.28 59.79
N ARG A 256 -4.73 -9.54 59.50
CA ARG A 256 -5.33 -9.96 58.21
C ARG A 256 -6.67 -9.30 57.93
N THR A 257 -7.47 -9.01 58.97
CA THR A 257 -8.76 -8.33 58.83
C THR A 257 -8.61 -6.85 58.48
N VAL A 258 -7.60 -6.18 59.03
CA VAL A 258 -7.29 -4.79 58.66
C VAL A 258 -6.77 -4.73 57.22
N LEU A 259 -5.88 -5.67 56.86
CA LEU A 259 -5.35 -5.80 55.50
C LEU A 259 -6.47 -6.01 54.46
N SER A 260 -7.38 -6.95 54.71
CA SER A 260 -8.47 -7.27 53.77
C SER A 260 -9.47 -6.13 53.62
N LEU A 261 -9.75 -5.36 54.69
CA LEU A 261 -10.64 -4.20 54.62
C LEU A 261 -10.09 -3.09 53.71
N PHE A 262 -8.80 -2.78 53.81
CA PHE A 262 -8.19 -1.77 52.95
C PHE A 262 -7.93 -2.30 51.52
N ALA A 263 -7.59 -3.58 51.35
CA ALA A 263 -7.56 -4.20 50.03
C ALA A 263 -8.94 -4.12 49.35
N LEU A 264 -10.02 -4.53 50.02
CA LEU A 264 -11.38 -4.46 49.50
C LEU A 264 -11.82 -3.02 49.17
N ARG A 265 -11.43 -2.04 50.00
CA ARG A 265 -11.64 -0.61 49.70
C ARG A 265 -10.93 -0.21 48.40
N ALA A 266 -9.66 -0.55 48.23
CA ALA A 266 -8.91 -0.26 47.01
C ALA A 266 -9.56 -0.93 45.78
N GLY A 267 -9.99 -2.18 45.90
CA GLY A 267 -10.74 -2.89 44.86
C GLY A 267 -12.05 -2.18 44.49
N LEU A 268 -12.81 -1.71 45.48
CA LEU A 268 -14.10 -1.05 45.23
C LEU A 268 -13.93 0.34 44.60
N LEU A 269 -12.93 1.12 45.01
CA LEU A 269 -12.58 2.38 44.33
C LEU A 269 -12.19 2.13 42.87
N THR A 270 -11.46 1.04 42.62
CA THR A 270 -11.00 0.65 41.29
C THR A 270 -12.16 0.16 40.41
N ALA A 271 -13.07 -0.65 40.95
CA ALA A 271 -14.24 -1.12 40.22
C ALA A 271 -15.12 0.04 39.74
N ILE A 272 -15.32 1.06 40.58
CA ILE A 272 -16.05 2.27 40.18
C ILE A 272 -15.27 3.06 39.12
N GLY A 273 -13.95 3.20 39.32
CA GLY A 273 -13.07 3.81 38.32
C GLY A 273 -13.14 3.09 36.97
N ILE A 274 -13.14 1.76 36.95
CA ILE A 274 -13.28 0.94 35.74
C ILE A 274 -14.64 1.18 35.08
N GLY A 275 -15.73 1.18 35.86
CA GLY A 275 -17.08 1.42 35.30
C GLY A 275 -17.22 2.80 34.65
N VAL A 276 -16.75 3.85 35.32
CA VAL A 276 -16.76 5.23 34.77
C VAL A 276 -15.79 5.35 33.61
N GLY A 277 -14.60 4.75 33.72
CA GLY A 277 -13.58 4.77 32.68
C GLY A 277 -14.02 4.05 31.42
N TYR A 278 -14.69 2.91 31.53
CA TYR A 278 -15.29 2.21 30.39
C TYR A 278 -16.27 3.10 29.63
N ALA A 279 -17.17 3.80 30.35
CA ALA A 279 -18.10 4.73 29.74
C ALA A 279 -17.37 5.89 29.03
N LEU A 280 -16.38 6.50 29.69
CA LEU A 280 -15.55 7.56 29.08
C LEU A 280 -14.79 7.06 27.84
N GLY A 281 -14.25 5.85 27.88
CA GLY A 281 -13.48 5.25 26.81
C GLY A 281 -14.32 4.87 25.59
N ILE A 282 -15.62 4.65 25.74
CA ILE A 282 -16.54 4.47 24.60
C ILE A 282 -17.02 5.82 24.07
N ILE A 283 -17.36 6.77 24.95
CA ILE A 283 -17.96 8.04 24.55
C ILE A 283 -16.93 8.93 23.84
N LEU A 284 -15.72 9.08 24.39
CA LEU A 284 -14.74 10.05 23.87
C LEU A 284 -14.30 9.77 22.43
N PRO A 285 -13.94 8.53 22.03
CA PRO A 285 -13.59 8.25 20.64
C PRO A 285 -14.76 8.47 19.68
N ASN A 286 -15.99 8.10 20.07
CA ASN A 286 -17.17 8.31 19.24
C ASN A 286 -17.46 9.81 19.02
N VAL A 287 -17.31 10.63 20.06
CA VAL A 287 -17.43 12.10 19.93
C VAL A 287 -16.37 12.65 18.99
N ALA A 288 -15.12 12.16 19.07
CA ALA A 288 -14.05 12.63 18.20
C ALA A 288 -14.27 12.23 16.72
N VAL A 289 -14.74 11.01 16.45
CA VAL A 289 -15.12 10.57 15.10
C VAL A 289 -16.27 11.42 14.56
N ASN A 290 -17.32 11.65 15.35
CA ASN A 290 -18.45 12.50 14.95
C ASN A 290 -18.01 13.95 14.67
N ALA A 291 -17.13 14.51 15.49
CA ALA A 291 -16.56 15.83 15.26
C ALA A 291 -15.74 15.89 13.96
N ALA A 292 -14.93 14.87 13.69
CA ALA A 292 -14.15 14.76 12.45
C ALA A 292 -15.05 14.73 11.21
N VAL A 293 -16.11 13.91 11.24
CA VAL A 293 -17.13 13.86 10.18
C VAL A 293 -17.80 15.22 9.99
N SER A 294 -18.13 15.92 11.08
CA SER A 294 -18.74 17.26 11.01
C SER A 294 -17.80 18.35 10.45
N LEU A 295 -16.48 18.16 10.60
CA LEU A 295 -15.45 19.03 10.04
C LEU A 295 -15.11 18.67 8.58
N GLY A 296 -15.81 17.70 7.97
CA GLY A 296 -15.60 17.28 6.59
C GLY A 296 -14.38 16.37 6.39
N LEU A 297 -13.82 15.78 7.46
CA LEU A 297 -12.74 14.81 7.32
C LEU A 297 -13.30 13.48 6.75
N PRO A 298 -12.73 12.95 5.65
CA PRO A 298 -13.19 11.69 5.05
C PRO A 298 -12.79 10.51 5.94
N THR A 299 -13.72 10.06 6.80
CA THR A 299 -13.45 8.96 7.75
C THR A 299 -14.49 7.86 7.61
N SER A 300 -14.05 6.61 7.58
CA SER A 300 -14.93 5.42 7.54
C SER A 300 -14.91 4.63 8.85
N LEU A 301 -14.34 5.20 9.90
CA LEU A 301 -14.05 4.48 11.14
C LEU A 301 -15.35 4.21 11.93
N SER A 302 -15.68 2.94 12.13
CA SER A 302 -16.81 2.53 12.97
C SER A 302 -16.31 1.99 14.31
N VAL A 303 -16.64 2.69 15.39
CA VAL A 303 -16.11 2.43 16.74
C VAL A 303 -17.15 1.66 17.54
N HIS A 304 -17.03 0.33 17.55
CA HIS A 304 -17.94 -0.56 18.29
C HIS A 304 -17.16 -1.60 19.11
N VAL A 305 -17.78 -2.11 20.17
CA VAL A 305 -17.20 -3.17 21.00
C VAL A 305 -17.36 -4.51 20.27
N THR A 306 -16.25 -5.07 19.79
CA THR A 306 -16.20 -6.39 19.14
C THR A 306 -15.72 -7.47 20.11
N ARG A 307 -15.84 -8.76 19.73
CA ARG A 307 -15.29 -9.88 20.52
C ARG A 307 -13.78 -9.74 20.73
N LEU A 308 -13.05 -9.22 19.74
CA LEU A 308 -11.61 -8.94 19.81
C LEU A 308 -11.29 -7.86 20.87
N VAL A 309 -12.13 -6.84 21.01
CA VAL A 309 -11.95 -5.81 22.04
C VAL A 309 -12.11 -6.42 23.44
N LEU A 310 -13.08 -7.32 23.62
CA LEU A 310 -13.33 -7.97 24.91
C LEU A 310 -12.18 -8.86 25.37
N THR A 311 -11.46 -9.53 24.45
CA THR A 311 -10.31 -10.37 24.81
C THR A 311 -9.13 -9.57 25.37
N VAL A 312 -9.04 -8.28 25.06
CA VAL A 312 -8.02 -7.37 25.63
C VAL A 312 -8.53 -6.70 26.90
N LEU A 313 -9.76 -6.16 26.88
CA LEU A 313 -10.29 -5.35 27.97
C LEU A 313 -10.61 -6.17 29.23
N VAL A 314 -11.09 -7.41 29.09
CA VAL A 314 -11.43 -8.24 30.26
C VAL A 314 -10.19 -8.58 31.10
N PRO A 315 -9.09 -9.15 30.53
CA PRO A 315 -7.85 -9.37 31.28
C PRO A 315 -7.27 -8.08 31.83
N LEU A 316 -7.36 -6.96 31.09
CA LEU A 316 -6.91 -5.65 31.55
C LEU A 316 -7.66 -5.19 32.81
N TYR A 317 -8.99 -5.27 32.83
CA TYR A 317 -9.80 -4.84 33.97
C TYR A 317 -9.59 -5.74 35.17
N VAL A 318 -9.54 -7.06 34.95
CA VAL A 318 -9.25 -8.04 36.02
C VAL A 318 -7.85 -7.82 36.58
N GLY A 319 -6.84 -7.68 35.72
CA GLY A 319 -5.46 -7.41 36.13
C GLY A 319 -5.33 -6.10 36.90
N THR A 320 -6.00 -5.03 36.45
CA THR A 320 -6.02 -3.74 37.15
C THR A 320 -6.69 -3.83 38.52
N LEU A 321 -7.79 -4.59 38.63
CA LEU A 321 -8.45 -4.84 39.90
C LEU A 321 -7.55 -5.64 40.86
N LEU A 322 -6.86 -6.67 40.37
CA LEU A 322 -5.91 -7.46 41.16
C LEU A 322 -4.74 -6.60 41.66
N VAL A 323 -4.13 -5.80 40.77
CA VAL A 323 -3.05 -4.87 41.13
C VAL A 323 -3.52 -3.86 42.17
N ALA A 324 -4.75 -3.36 42.05
CA ALA A 324 -5.34 -2.46 43.04
C ALA A 324 -5.51 -3.11 44.43
N LEU A 325 -6.01 -4.35 44.48
CA LEU A 325 -6.14 -5.11 45.73
C LEU A 325 -4.78 -5.29 46.40
N VAL A 326 -3.76 -5.68 45.61
CA VAL A 326 -2.39 -5.87 46.08
C VAL A 326 -1.78 -4.54 46.56
N ALA A 327 -1.92 -3.47 45.78
CA ALA A 327 -1.45 -2.14 46.15
C ALA A 327 -2.08 -1.63 47.47
N GLY A 328 -3.38 -1.88 47.65
CA GLY A 328 -4.10 -1.58 48.89
C GLY A 328 -3.57 -2.37 50.10
N ALA A 329 -3.25 -3.66 49.91
CA ALA A 329 -2.66 -4.49 50.94
C ALA A 329 -1.22 -4.04 51.30
N ILE A 330 -0.36 -3.82 50.30
CA ILE A 330 1.03 -3.38 50.47
C ILE A 330 1.10 -2.02 51.17
N ALA A 331 0.17 -1.10 50.88
CA ALA A 331 0.13 0.22 51.53
C ALA A 331 -0.09 0.14 53.05
N VAL A 332 -0.77 -0.91 53.53
CA VAL A 332 -1.16 -1.10 54.94
C VAL A 332 -0.13 -1.94 55.69
N TRP A 333 0.54 -2.86 54.99
CA TRP A 333 1.48 -3.84 55.56
C TRP A 333 2.48 -3.23 56.57
N PRO A 334 3.22 -2.14 56.25
CA PRO A 334 4.22 -1.59 57.18
C PRO A 334 3.63 -1.07 58.50
N THR A 335 2.34 -0.71 58.49
CA THR A 335 1.65 -0.16 59.66
C THR A 335 1.06 -1.25 60.56
N VAL A 336 0.86 -2.45 60.02
CA VAL A 336 0.16 -3.56 60.70
C VAL A 336 1.12 -4.68 61.13
N SER A 337 2.29 -4.81 60.51
CA SER A 337 3.28 -5.85 60.84
C SER A 337 3.95 -5.72 62.23
N PRO A 338 4.22 -4.52 62.79
CA PRO A 338 4.81 -4.42 64.13
C PRO A 338 3.81 -4.78 65.24
N PRO A 339 4.22 -5.41 66.37
CA PRO A 339 3.39 -5.57 67.56
C PRO A 339 2.94 -4.21 68.13
N PRO A 340 1.72 -4.08 68.68
CA PRO A 340 1.17 -2.80 69.15
C PRO A 340 2.05 -2.09 70.19
N ALA A 341 2.86 -2.86 70.95
CA ALA A 341 3.77 -2.37 71.98
C ALA A 341 5.06 -1.68 71.47
N ARG A 342 5.40 -1.77 70.17
CA ARG A 342 6.58 -1.07 69.58
C ARG A 342 6.22 0.21 68.81
N VAL A 343 4.96 0.63 68.81
CA VAL A 343 4.53 1.87 68.13
C VAL A 343 4.78 3.12 69.01
N THR A 344 5.40 2.94 70.18
CA THR A 344 5.65 3.93 71.22
C THR A 344 6.98 4.70 71.10
N GLY A 345 7.77 4.54 70.03
CA GLY A 345 9.14 5.09 70.02
C GLY A 345 9.66 5.64 68.69
N GLU A 346 8.85 6.40 67.93
CA GLU A 346 9.39 7.32 66.90
C GLU A 346 8.77 8.70 67.08
N LEU A 347 9.03 9.30 68.25
CA LEU A 347 9.15 10.74 68.38
C LEU A 347 10.58 11.09 67.89
N GLU A 348 10.66 12.07 66.98
CA GLU A 348 11.90 12.78 66.62
C GLU A 348 13.10 11.96 66.13
N ARG A 349 13.03 11.52 64.87
CA ARG A 349 14.17 11.75 63.97
C ARG A 349 13.78 12.85 62.99
N ASP A 350 13.73 14.05 63.53
CA ASP A 350 13.97 15.24 62.73
C ASP A 350 15.39 15.10 62.19
N GLN A 351 15.51 14.87 60.89
CA GLN A 351 16.81 14.95 60.22
C GLN A 351 17.24 16.42 60.26
N THR A 352 17.86 16.84 61.36
CA THR A 352 18.89 17.88 61.35
C THR A 352 20.13 17.33 60.61
N ARG A 353 19.98 17.03 59.32
CA ARG A 353 21.12 17.07 58.41
C ARG A 353 21.38 18.55 58.14
N LYS A 354 22.24 19.16 58.97
CA LYS A 354 23.03 20.33 58.57
C LYS A 354 23.84 19.89 57.34
N ALA A 355 23.26 20.10 56.16
CA ALA A 355 23.98 20.01 54.90
C ALA A 355 24.54 21.40 54.60
N THR A 356 25.86 21.49 54.65
CA THR A 356 26.68 22.64 54.28
C THR A 356 26.16 23.28 53.00
N GLN A 357 25.79 24.56 53.15
CA GLN A 357 25.13 25.38 52.15
C GLN A 357 26.07 25.68 50.97
N SER A 358 25.64 25.37 49.75
CA SER A 358 26.25 25.89 48.51
C SER A 358 25.21 26.63 47.66
N ARG A 359 25.70 27.62 46.89
CA ARG A 359 24.99 28.72 46.22
C ARG A 359 23.93 28.33 45.17
N PHE A 360 23.69 27.05 44.90
CA PHE A 360 22.77 26.57 43.85
C PHE A 360 21.27 26.54 44.22
N ARG A 361 20.89 26.75 45.49
CA ARG A 361 19.51 26.45 45.97
C ARG A 361 18.45 27.55 45.77
N ARG A 362 18.77 28.75 45.28
CA ARG A 362 17.76 29.82 45.09
C ARG A 362 16.78 29.56 43.93
N LEU A 363 17.11 28.67 43.00
CA LEU A 363 16.22 28.27 41.90
C LEU A 363 15.26 27.13 42.24
N PHE A 364 15.46 26.41 43.37
CA PHE A 364 14.74 25.17 43.71
C PHE A 364 13.97 25.21 45.05
N THR A 365 13.76 26.37 45.67
CA THR A 365 12.89 26.49 46.86
C THR A 365 11.42 26.58 46.44
N LEU A 366 10.63 25.52 46.67
CA LEU A 366 9.17 25.56 46.56
C LEU A 366 8.57 26.31 47.75
N GLN A 367 7.55 27.14 47.50
CA GLN A 367 6.95 27.99 48.54
C GLN A 367 5.61 27.43 49.07
N LEU A 368 4.85 26.74 48.22
CA LEU A 368 3.51 26.22 48.52
C LEU A 368 3.37 24.72 48.22
N LEU A 369 4.01 24.19 47.17
CA LEU A 369 3.95 22.77 46.83
C LEU A 369 5.08 21.94 47.48
N ASP A 370 4.91 20.62 47.50
CA ASP A 370 5.88 19.65 48.07
C ASP A 370 6.40 18.74 46.94
N TRP A 371 7.68 18.37 47.00
CA TRP A 371 8.32 17.43 46.08
C TRP A 371 7.65 16.06 46.05
N ARG A 372 6.80 15.75 47.03
CA ARG A 372 5.91 14.56 47.02
C ARG A 372 5.00 14.47 45.79
N ALA A 373 4.69 15.58 45.14
CA ALA A 373 3.93 15.60 43.89
C ALA A 373 4.76 15.14 42.67
N LEU A 374 6.09 15.15 42.76
CA LEU A 374 6.99 14.85 41.64
C LEU A 374 6.81 13.44 41.11
N ALA A 375 6.86 12.42 41.97
CA ALA A 375 6.85 11.02 41.53
C ALA A 375 5.52 10.62 40.83
N PRO A 376 4.33 10.94 41.37
CA PRO A 376 3.07 10.67 40.68
C PRO A 376 2.92 11.46 39.37
N SER A 377 3.30 12.74 39.35
CA SER A 377 3.25 13.57 38.14
C SER A 377 4.22 13.09 37.06
N MET A 378 5.43 12.70 37.47
CA MET A 378 6.43 12.11 36.57
C MET A 378 5.92 10.80 35.99
N ALA A 379 5.34 9.89 36.78
CA ALA A 379 4.77 8.64 36.27
C ALA A 379 3.67 8.87 35.21
N THR A 380 2.77 9.83 35.45
CA THR A 380 1.73 10.18 34.45
C THR A 380 2.32 10.80 33.19
N LEU A 381 3.33 11.67 33.35
CA LEU A 381 4.01 12.31 32.23
C LEU A 381 4.86 11.31 31.45
N THR A 382 5.45 10.30 32.09
CA THR A 382 6.18 9.23 31.40
C THR A 382 5.27 8.54 30.41
N VAL A 383 4.07 8.11 30.83
CA VAL A 383 3.09 7.48 29.91
C VAL A 383 2.74 8.42 28.76
N PHE A 384 2.47 9.70 29.05
CA PHE A 384 2.14 10.70 28.03
C PHE A 384 3.26 10.90 27.00
N VAL A 385 4.49 11.09 27.49
CA VAL A 385 5.68 11.27 26.66
C VAL A 385 5.96 10.01 25.85
N THR A 386 5.85 8.82 26.45
CA THR A 386 5.98 7.55 25.71
C THR A 386 4.97 7.45 24.58
N VAL A 387 3.70 7.82 24.82
CA VAL A 387 2.68 7.84 23.76
C VAL A 387 3.04 8.84 22.66
N ILE A 388 3.46 10.07 22.99
CA ILE A 388 3.86 11.06 21.99
C ILE A 388 5.06 10.58 21.18
N LEU A 389 6.09 10.04 21.84
CA LEU A 389 7.29 9.51 21.19
C LEU A 389 6.94 8.33 20.27
N LEU A 390 6.06 7.43 20.71
CA LEU A 390 5.57 6.31 19.90
C LEU A 390 4.78 6.80 18.68
N MET A 391 3.84 7.74 18.88
CA MET A 391 3.07 8.34 17.79
C MET A 391 3.96 9.10 16.80
N GLY A 392 4.98 9.81 17.30
CA GLY A 392 5.99 10.46 16.48
C GLY A 392 6.84 9.48 15.68
N SER A 393 7.17 8.32 16.26
CA SER A 393 7.89 7.25 15.59
C SER A 393 7.04 6.61 14.49
N ILE A 394 5.75 6.32 14.77
CA ILE A 394 4.78 5.83 13.77
C ILE A 394 4.64 6.84 12.64
N ALA A 395 4.50 8.14 12.95
CA ALA A 395 4.46 9.19 11.95
C ALA A 395 5.76 9.27 11.13
N GLY A 396 6.92 9.03 11.76
CA GLY A 396 8.22 8.97 11.09
C GLY A 396 8.31 7.84 10.05
N VAL A 397 7.88 6.63 10.40
CA VAL A 397 7.82 5.48 9.46
C VAL A 397 6.89 5.76 8.28
N MET A 398 5.80 6.51 8.53
CA MET A 398 4.81 6.88 7.52
C MET A 398 5.20 8.12 6.71
N THR A 399 6.12 8.95 7.19
CA THR A 399 6.48 10.22 6.54
C THR A 399 6.88 10.00 5.07
N PRO A 400 7.72 9.02 4.69
CA PRO A 400 8.05 8.77 3.29
C PRO A 400 6.85 8.45 2.38
N LEU A 401 5.74 7.93 2.92
CA LEU A 401 4.50 7.73 2.17
C LEU A 401 3.71 9.03 2.00
N MET A 402 3.70 9.88 3.02
CA MET A 402 2.95 11.14 3.03
C MET A 402 3.68 12.25 2.30
N SER A 403 5.00 12.25 2.39
CA SER A 403 5.92 13.16 1.70
C SER A 403 6.38 12.59 0.36
N ALA A 404 5.83 11.46 -0.10
CA ALA A 404 6.11 10.93 -1.42
C ALA A 404 5.70 11.99 -2.46
N GLN A 405 6.69 12.75 -2.91
CA GLN A 405 6.52 13.75 -3.96
C GLN A 405 6.21 13.09 -5.31
N GLY A 406 6.23 11.75 -5.37
CA GLY A 406 6.10 10.93 -6.56
C GLY A 406 4.68 10.51 -6.92
N THR A 407 4.40 10.36 -8.22
CA THR A 407 3.12 9.80 -8.70
C THR A 407 3.16 8.27 -8.64
N THR A 408 2.09 7.66 -8.12
CA THR A 408 1.83 6.22 -8.23
C THR A 408 0.71 5.96 -9.23
N LEU A 409 1.02 5.26 -10.33
CA LEU A 409 0.09 4.88 -11.37
C LEU A 409 -0.56 3.54 -11.04
N THR A 410 -1.89 3.51 -11.05
CA THR A 410 -2.72 2.33 -10.76
C THR A 410 -3.86 2.24 -11.76
N GLU A 411 -4.55 1.09 -11.81
CA GLU A 411 -5.76 0.94 -12.60
C GLU A 411 -6.90 1.83 -12.06
N PRO A 412 -7.56 2.63 -12.91
CA PRO A 412 -8.72 3.43 -12.51
C PRO A 412 -9.86 2.55 -11.99
N GLY A 413 -10.47 2.92 -10.86
CA GLY A 413 -11.58 2.18 -10.26
C GLY A 413 -11.18 0.90 -9.51
N ALA A 414 -9.88 0.57 -9.43
CA ALA A 414 -9.41 -0.52 -8.57
C ALA A 414 -9.76 -0.22 -7.10
N ILE A 415 -10.39 -1.20 -6.43
CA ILE A 415 -10.87 -1.07 -5.05
C ILE A 415 -9.67 -0.92 -4.07
N HIS A 416 -8.54 -1.59 -4.35
CA HIS A 416 -7.29 -1.49 -3.59
C HIS A 416 -6.07 -1.72 -4.50
N PRO A 417 -4.84 -1.30 -4.09
CA PRO A 417 -3.63 -1.42 -4.90
C PRO A 417 -3.32 -2.83 -5.40
N VAL A 418 -3.66 -3.87 -4.62
CA VAL A 418 -3.40 -5.27 -5.00
C VAL A 418 -4.36 -5.77 -6.10
N ALA A 419 -5.55 -5.17 -6.24
CA ALA A 419 -6.49 -5.49 -7.33
C ALA A 419 -6.09 -4.82 -8.66
N SER A 420 -5.20 -3.82 -8.61
CA SER A 420 -4.82 -3.00 -9.76
C SER A 420 -4.09 -3.81 -10.84
N ASN A 421 -4.44 -3.58 -12.11
CA ASN A 421 -3.75 -4.13 -13.28
C ASN A 421 -3.13 -3.07 -14.17
N VAL A 422 -1.84 -2.79 -13.90
CA VAL A 422 -1.03 -1.85 -14.68
C VAL A 422 -0.02 -2.60 -15.54
N PRO A 423 0.10 -2.29 -16.85
CA PRO A 423 1.18 -2.82 -17.66
C PRO A 423 2.56 -2.36 -17.18
N GLN A 424 3.48 -3.30 -16.94
CA GLN A 424 4.88 -3.04 -16.56
C GLN A 424 5.56 -2.04 -17.50
N ARG A 425 5.25 -2.13 -18.80
CA ARG A 425 5.85 -1.29 -19.85
C ARG A 425 5.60 0.21 -19.70
N TYR A 426 4.67 0.63 -18.84
CA TYR A 426 4.54 2.05 -18.51
C TYR A 426 5.78 2.57 -17.79
N ALA A 427 6.40 1.79 -16.91
CA ALA A 427 7.67 2.15 -16.29
C ALA A 427 8.79 2.24 -17.34
N ASP A 428 8.80 1.33 -18.32
CA ASP A 428 9.79 1.35 -19.42
C ASP A 428 9.63 2.60 -20.28
N ALA A 429 8.38 2.98 -20.61
CA ALA A 429 8.07 4.17 -21.38
C ALA A 429 8.44 5.48 -20.63
N LEU A 430 8.23 5.52 -19.30
CA LEU A 430 8.64 6.66 -18.47
C LEU A 430 10.17 6.78 -18.41
N ARG A 431 10.88 5.67 -18.22
CA ARG A 431 12.34 5.65 -18.22
C ARG A 431 12.93 6.05 -19.57
N ALA A 432 12.31 5.64 -20.68
CA ALA A 432 12.71 6.06 -22.01
C ALA A 432 12.57 7.59 -22.23
N LYS A 433 11.74 8.27 -21.44
CA LYS A 433 11.60 9.74 -21.42
C LYS A 433 12.49 10.41 -20.37
N GLY A 434 13.42 9.69 -19.76
CA GLY A 434 14.31 10.21 -18.71
C GLY A 434 13.66 10.35 -17.33
N ILE A 435 12.45 9.81 -17.14
CA ILE A 435 11.77 9.83 -15.83
C ILE A 435 12.02 8.50 -15.13
N ALA A 436 12.69 8.55 -13.98
CA ALA A 436 12.88 7.37 -13.14
C ALA A 436 11.50 6.78 -12.78
N ALA A 437 11.33 5.47 -13.01
CA ALA A 437 10.09 4.78 -12.76
C ALA A 437 10.35 3.32 -12.37
N SER A 438 9.60 2.86 -11.39
CA SER A 438 9.66 1.49 -10.86
C SER A 438 8.31 0.81 -11.03
N ALA A 439 8.30 -0.33 -11.71
CA ALA A 439 7.13 -1.20 -11.79
C ALA A 439 7.15 -2.18 -10.61
N GLU A 440 6.07 -2.22 -9.83
CA GLU A 440 6.09 -2.86 -8.52
C GLU A 440 4.85 -3.74 -8.26
N ILE A 441 5.08 -4.88 -7.63
CA ILE A 441 4.05 -5.82 -7.15
C ILE A 441 4.17 -5.90 -5.63
N LEU A 442 3.08 -5.57 -4.94
CA LEU A 442 3.00 -5.65 -3.49
C LEU A 442 2.63 -7.07 -3.06
N LEU A 443 3.38 -7.64 -2.11
CA LEU A 443 3.14 -8.97 -1.56
C LEU A 443 3.05 -8.89 -0.03
N PHE A 444 1.94 -9.40 0.49
CA PHE A 444 1.72 -9.64 1.91
C PHE A 444 1.91 -11.11 2.19
N THR A 445 3.00 -11.47 2.86
CA THR A 445 3.43 -12.86 3.08
C THR A 445 3.58 -13.17 4.57
N VAL A 446 3.59 -14.44 4.93
CA VAL A 446 3.93 -14.88 6.30
C VAL A 446 5.09 -15.86 6.22
N HIS A 447 6.09 -15.63 7.07
CA HIS A 447 7.28 -16.47 7.22
C HIS A 447 7.50 -16.73 8.71
N ASP A 448 7.56 -18.01 9.11
CA ASP A 448 7.78 -18.45 10.48
C ASP A 448 6.86 -17.77 11.50
N GLY A 449 5.56 -17.73 11.16
CA GLY A 449 4.54 -17.09 11.99
C GLY A 449 4.64 -15.57 12.08
N GLN A 450 5.55 -14.92 11.35
CA GLN A 450 5.71 -13.46 11.30
C GLN A 450 5.20 -12.89 9.96
N PRO A 451 4.49 -11.75 9.99
CA PRO A 451 4.10 -11.06 8.77
C PRO A 451 5.35 -10.42 8.12
N VAL A 452 5.55 -10.70 6.84
CA VAL A 452 6.65 -10.16 6.04
C VAL A 452 6.09 -9.47 4.80
N VAL A 453 6.47 -8.21 4.60
CA VAL A 453 6.17 -7.48 3.37
C VAL A 453 7.24 -7.81 2.34
N ALA A 454 6.83 -8.42 1.22
CA ALA A 454 7.70 -8.60 0.07
C ALA A 454 7.25 -7.67 -1.07
N ARG A 455 8.18 -7.28 -1.93
CA ARG A 455 7.89 -6.45 -3.10
C ARG A 455 8.60 -6.98 -4.32
N GLY A 456 7.82 -7.24 -5.37
CA GLY A 456 8.33 -7.54 -6.69
C GLY A 456 8.76 -6.29 -7.40
N ALA A 457 10.06 -6.09 -7.60
CA ALA A 457 10.59 -4.96 -8.36
C ALA A 457 11.96 -5.31 -8.94
N ASN A 458 12.40 -4.53 -9.94
CA ASN A 458 13.81 -4.51 -10.28
C ASN A 458 14.55 -3.60 -9.29
N TYR A 459 15.64 -4.08 -8.68
CA TYR A 459 16.33 -3.35 -7.60
C TYR A 459 16.78 -1.95 -8.01
N SER A 460 17.42 -1.77 -9.18
CA SER A 460 17.91 -0.44 -9.59
C SER A 460 16.77 0.53 -9.90
N ALA A 461 15.68 0.03 -10.50
CA ALA A 461 14.47 0.83 -10.70
C ALA A 461 13.82 1.22 -9.37
N PHE A 462 13.73 0.29 -8.41
CA PHE A 462 13.22 0.55 -7.07
C PHE A 462 14.07 1.59 -6.34
N ALA A 463 15.40 1.39 -6.29
CA ALA A 463 16.33 2.30 -5.64
C ALA A 463 16.24 3.74 -6.20
N SER A 464 16.03 3.88 -7.51
CA SER A 464 15.86 5.19 -8.16
C SER A 464 14.62 5.98 -7.72
N VAL A 465 13.64 5.33 -7.09
CA VAL A 465 12.40 5.96 -6.61
C VAL A 465 12.19 5.88 -5.10
N SER A 466 12.99 5.09 -4.38
CA SER A 466 12.89 4.90 -2.93
C SER A 466 14.09 5.40 -2.14
N ASN A 467 15.15 5.89 -2.80
CA ASN A 467 16.43 6.21 -2.16
C ASN A 467 17.02 5.01 -1.40
N ALA A 468 16.85 3.80 -1.93
CA ALA A 468 17.45 2.60 -1.36
C ALA A 468 18.94 2.50 -1.74
N THR A 469 19.79 2.15 -0.78
CA THR A 469 21.24 1.98 -0.94
C THR A 469 21.66 0.57 -0.53
N LEU A 470 22.43 -0.11 -1.37
CA LEU A 470 22.92 -1.45 -1.03
C LEU A 470 24.07 -1.32 -0.02
N GLU A 471 23.96 -1.99 1.12
CA GLU A 471 25.00 -1.96 2.17
C GLU A 471 25.94 -3.15 2.11
N ARG A 472 25.39 -4.35 1.89
CA ARG A 472 26.12 -5.61 1.85
C ARG A 472 25.66 -6.48 0.69
N GLY A 473 26.57 -7.29 0.15
CA GLY A 473 26.29 -8.23 -0.91
C GLY A 473 26.19 -7.58 -2.30
N SER A 474 25.32 -8.10 -3.15
CA SER A 474 25.16 -7.66 -4.55
C SER A 474 23.67 -7.49 -4.92
N PRO A 475 23.34 -6.66 -5.92
CA PRO A 475 21.97 -6.56 -6.41
C PRO A 475 21.56 -7.88 -7.08
N PRO A 476 20.27 -8.28 -7.01
CA PRO A 476 19.79 -9.53 -7.63
C PRO A 476 20.08 -9.56 -9.14
N GLN A 477 20.74 -10.61 -9.60
CA GLN A 477 21.07 -10.86 -11.01
C GLN A 477 20.16 -11.91 -11.65
N SER A 478 19.64 -12.84 -10.84
CA SER A 478 18.71 -13.88 -11.28
C SER A 478 17.32 -13.72 -10.68
N ALA A 479 16.33 -14.44 -11.23
CA ALA A 479 14.95 -14.34 -10.76
C ALA A 479 14.75 -14.88 -9.34
N ASN A 480 15.65 -15.77 -8.89
CA ASN A 480 15.52 -16.51 -7.64
C ASN A 480 16.39 -15.88 -6.54
N GLU A 481 16.99 -14.73 -6.83
CA GLU A 481 17.73 -13.92 -5.87
C GLU A 481 16.85 -12.81 -5.33
N ALA A 482 17.09 -12.45 -4.06
CA ALA A 482 16.40 -11.40 -3.35
C ALA A 482 17.40 -10.55 -2.58
N VAL A 483 17.02 -9.31 -2.28
CA VAL A 483 17.72 -8.48 -1.29
C VAL A 483 16.75 -8.07 -0.20
N VAL A 484 17.23 -8.03 1.03
CA VAL A 484 16.43 -7.76 2.22
C VAL A 484 16.76 -6.37 2.76
N GLY A 485 15.76 -5.62 3.21
CA GLY A 485 16.00 -4.36 3.89
C GLY A 485 16.64 -4.58 5.28
N ALA A 486 17.44 -3.64 5.79
CA ALA A 486 18.24 -3.85 6.98
C ALA A 486 17.39 -4.04 8.26
N ASP A 487 16.28 -3.31 8.39
CA ASP A 487 15.31 -3.52 9.47
C ASP A 487 14.57 -4.85 9.37
N LEU A 488 14.18 -5.29 8.16
CA LEU A 488 13.58 -6.61 7.98
C LEU A 488 14.57 -7.73 8.31
N ALA A 489 15.82 -7.62 7.86
CA ALA A 489 16.87 -8.60 8.12
C ALA A 489 17.03 -8.85 9.63
N ARG A 490 17.04 -7.77 10.43
CA ARG A 490 17.13 -7.85 11.90
C ARG A 490 15.90 -8.44 12.56
N THR A 491 14.71 -8.08 12.10
CA THR A 491 13.45 -8.47 12.76
C THR A 491 12.99 -9.87 12.38
N ALA A 492 13.21 -10.29 11.13
CA ALA A 492 12.89 -11.62 10.62
C ALA A 492 14.05 -12.62 10.76
N GLY A 493 15.25 -12.18 11.17
CA GLY A 493 16.42 -13.04 11.31
C GLY A 493 16.91 -13.61 9.97
N ILE A 494 16.92 -12.78 8.93
CA ILE A 494 17.31 -13.17 7.58
C ILE A 494 18.67 -12.56 7.25
N ASP A 495 19.67 -13.40 7.01
CA ASP A 495 21.03 -13.01 6.67
C ASP A 495 21.36 -13.17 5.18
N VAL A 496 22.44 -12.53 4.74
CA VAL A 496 22.96 -12.71 3.37
C VAL A 496 23.58 -14.10 3.24
N GLY A 497 23.14 -14.86 2.24
CA GLY A 497 23.45 -16.29 2.08
C GLY A 497 22.28 -17.20 2.42
N ASP A 498 21.27 -16.69 3.13
CA ASP A 498 20.11 -17.49 3.50
C ASP A 498 19.22 -17.77 2.30
N THR A 499 18.54 -18.91 2.36
CA THR A 499 17.53 -19.27 1.38
C THR A 499 16.16 -19.31 2.03
N VAL A 500 15.33 -18.32 1.69
CA VAL A 500 14.04 -18.06 2.32
C VAL A 500 12.91 -18.64 1.47
N SER A 501 11.97 -19.34 2.12
CA SER A 501 10.73 -19.78 1.46
C SER A 501 9.69 -18.67 1.51
N LEU A 502 8.96 -18.48 0.42
CA LEU A 502 7.87 -17.52 0.34
C LEU A 502 6.59 -18.21 -0.13
N GLY A 503 5.52 -17.96 0.60
CA GLY A 503 4.16 -18.30 0.20
C GLY A 503 3.55 -17.28 -0.75
N GLY A 504 2.47 -17.68 -1.42
CA GLY A 504 1.69 -16.77 -2.24
C GLY A 504 0.96 -15.72 -1.40
N SER A 505 0.75 -14.53 -1.95
CA SER A 505 0.07 -13.45 -1.23
C SER A 505 -1.44 -13.53 -1.43
N THR A 506 -1.91 -13.25 -2.65
CA THR A 506 -3.33 -13.28 -3.02
C THR A 506 -3.74 -14.54 -3.77
N GLN A 507 -2.78 -15.35 -4.19
CA GLN A 507 -2.97 -16.62 -4.89
C GLN A 507 -2.21 -17.71 -4.15
N THR A 508 -2.69 -18.95 -4.20
CA THR A 508 -1.95 -20.13 -3.73
C THR A 508 -0.65 -20.31 -4.52
N ALA A 509 0.49 -20.17 -3.87
CA ALA A 509 1.81 -20.35 -4.49
C ALA A 509 2.88 -20.69 -3.46
N LEU A 510 3.97 -21.29 -3.93
CA LEU A 510 5.19 -21.54 -3.16
C LEU A 510 6.39 -21.15 -4.00
N THR A 511 7.41 -20.57 -3.39
CA THR A 511 8.72 -20.35 -4.02
C THR A 511 9.82 -20.30 -2.99
N ARG A 512 11.07 -20.25 -3.47
CA ARG A 512 12.27 -20.19 -2.66
C ARG A 512 13.26 -19.21 -3.29
N VAL A 513 13.76 -18.26 -2.50
CA VAL A 513 14.67 -17.21 -2.95
C VAL A 513 15.95 -17.18 -2.11
N HIS A 514 17.09 -16.93 -2.76
CA HIS A 514 18.38 -16.77 -2.11
C HIS A 514 18.65 -15.29 -1.83
N VAL A 515 18.97 -14.95 -0.59
CA VAL A 515 19.25 -13.58 -0.18
C VAL A 515 20.70 -13.24 -0.51
N VAL A 516 20.92 -12.36 -1.49
CA VAL A 516 22.27 -12.02 -2.01
C VAL A 516 22.80 -10.69 -1.50
N GLY A 517 22.01 -9.93 -0.75
CA GLY A 517 22.42 -8.66 -0.20
C GLY A 517 21.40 -8.02 0.74
N THR A 518 21.88 -7.00 1.45
CA THR A 518 21.09 -6.17 2.36
C THR A 518 21.13 -4.72 1.88
N TYR A 519 20.00 -4.04 1.87
CA TYR A 519 19.91 -2.62 1.53
C TYR A 519 19.33 -1.81 2.68
N THR A 520 19.61 -0.50 2.69
CA THR A 520 18.94 0.47 3.55
C THR A 520 18.01 1.38 2.75
N ALA A 521 16.83 1.70 3.29
CA ALA A 521 15.91 2.65 2.70
C ALA A 521 15.11 3.45 3.76
N PRO A 522 14.49 4.59 3.43
CA PRO A 522 13.74 5.37 4.40
C PRO A 522 12.41 4.71 4.82
N GLY A 523 12.13 4.70 6.13
CA GLY A 523 10.86 4.25 6.70
C GLY A 523 10.53 2.81 6.34
N LEU A 524 9.26 2.54 6.02
CA LEU A 524 8.77 1.19 5.71
C LEU A 524 9.42 0.50 4.50
N TYR A 525 10.22 1.22 3.69
CA TYR A 525 10.95 0.59 2.59
C TYR A 525 12.11 -0.26 3.11
N ASP A 526 12.58 -0.05 4.36
CA ASP A 526 13.63 -0.84 4.99
C ASP A 526 13.14 -2.17 5.58
N ASP A 527 11.82 -2.31 5.74
CA ASP A 527 11.17 -3.49 6.28
C ASP A 527 10.64 -4.42 5.16
N GLN A 528 11.32 -4.47 4.01
CA GLN A 528 10.83 -5.20 2.84
C GLN A 528 11.85 -6.15 2.22
N LEU A 529 11.36 -7.33 1.83
CA LEU A 529 12.10 -8.27 1.00
C LEU A 529 11.84 -7.96 -0.47
N LEU A 530 12.87 -7.57 -1.22
CA LEU A 530 12.77 -7.33 -2.65
C LEU A 530 13.04 -8.61 -3.43
N VAL A 531 12.05 -9.05 -4.18
CA VAL A 531 12.12 -10.21 -5.08
C VAL A 531 11.96 -9.77 -6.53
N SER A 532 12.35 -10.64 -7.46
CA SER A 532 12.18 -10.36 -8.88
C SER A 532 10.70 -10.24 -9.28
N LEU A 533 10.41 -9.44 -10.31
CA LEU A 533 9.05 -9.31 -10.87
C LEU A 533 8.44 -10.68 -11.29
N PRO A 534 9.17 -11.61 -11.94
CA PRO A 534 8.65 -12.95 -12.23
C PRO A 534 8.17 -13.71 -10.98
N VAL A 535 8.97 -13.71 -9.90
CA VAL A 535 8.61 -14.37 -8.64
C VAL A 535 7.37 -13.72 -8.04
N ALA A 536 7.34 -12.39 -7.95
CA ALA A 536 6.19 -11.70 -7.38
C ALA A 536 4.90 -11.88 -8.18
N ARG A 537 4.99 -11.97 -9.52
CA ARG A 537 3.82 -12.27 -10.35
C ARG A 537 3.20 -13.61 -10.01
N GLN A 538 4.04 -14.62 -9.79
CA GLN A 538 3.55 -15.93 -9.39
C GLN A 538 2.86 -15.85 -8.03
N LEU A 539 3.51 -15.24 -7.03
CA LEU A 539 2.96 -15.12 -5.67
C LEU A 539 1.67 -14.30 -5.60
N ALA A 540 1.48 -13.33 -6.50
CA ALA A 540 0.26 -12.52 -6.58
C ALA A 540 -0.76 -13.01 -7.63
N GLY A 541 -0.50 -14.11 -8.35
CA GLY A 541 -1.39 -14.61 -9.40
C GLY A 541 -1.53 -13.69 -10.62
N ARG A 542 -0.47 -12.93 -10.96
CA ARG A 542 -0.51 -11.86 -11.98
C ARG A 542 -0.07 -12.35 -13.37
N PRO A 543 -0.72 -11.89 -14.45
CA PRO A 543 -0.25 -12.15 -15.81
C PRO A 543 1.13 -11.57 -16.11
N ASN A 544 1.82 -12.17 -17.08
CA ASN A 544 3.06 -11.63 -17.62
C ASN A 544 2.86 -10.21 -18.19
N GLY A 545 3.81 -9.33 -17.90
CA GLY A 545 3.76 -7.92 -18.28
C GLY A 545 2.83 -7.04 -17.43
N SER A 546 2.22 -7.57 -16.37
CA SER A 546 1.37 -6.82 -15.44
C SER A 546 2.04 -6.59 -14.08
N VAL A 547 1.71 -5.47 -13.43
CA VAL A 547 2.12 -5.10 -12.07
C VAL A 547 0.94 -4.43 -11.33
N HIS A 548 1.06 -4.26 -10.01
CA HIS A 548 0.05 -3.56 -9.22
C HIS A 548 0.15 -2.05 -9.43
N ILE A 549 1.38 -1.52 -9.38
CA ILE A 549 1.63 -0.08 -9.45
C ILE A 549 2.88 0.24 -10.29
N VAL A 550 2.93 1.46 -10.84
CA VAL A 550 4.17 2.07 -11.35
C VAL A 550 4.42 3.36 -10.57
N ARG A 551 5.58 3.46 -9.91
CA ARG A 551 5.94 4.60 -9.06
C ARG A 551 7.03 5.45 -9.71
N THR A 552 6.96 6.76 -9.51
CA THR A 552 7.95 7.76 -9.95
C THR A 552 8.45 8.55 -8.74
N PRO A 553 9.64 9.19 -8.76
CA PRO A 553 10.18 9.90 -7.59
C PRO A 553 9.59 11.30 -7.41
N LYS A 554 9.07 11.90 -8.50
CA LYS A 554 8.50 13.25 -8.54
C LYS A 554 7.13 13.21 -9.21
N ARG A 555 6.30 14.20 -8.88
CA ARG A 555 4.99 14.39 -9.48
C ARG A 555 5.24 14.65 -10.96
N LEU A 556 4.55 13.91 -11.81
CA LEU A 556 4.63 14.13 -13.25
C LEU A 556 4.05 15.54 -13.51
N GLU A 557 4.91 16.50 -13.81
CA GLU A 557 4.48 17.86 -14.17
C GLU A 557 3.95 17.84 -15.60
N GLY A 558 2.67 18.20 -15.75
CA GLY A 558 2.01 18.40 -17.03
C GLY A 558 0.91 19.45 -16.88
N ARG A 559 1.23 20.73 -17.08
CA ARG A 559 0.21 21.76 -17.32
C ARG A 559 -0.42 21.50 -18.68
N PRO A 560 -1.76 21.49 -18.75
CA PRO A 560 -2.46 22.65 -19.28
C PRO A 560 -3.57 23.13 -18.34
N ASP A 561 -3.93 24.41 -18.38
CA ASP A 561 -4.98 25.07 -17.56
C ASP A 561 -6.42 24.52 -17.76
N ALA A 562 -6.59 23.33 -18.36
CA ALA A 562 -7.87 22.73 -18.70
C ALA A 562 -8.02 21.33 -18.09
N SER A 563 -9.07 21.13 -17.30
CA SER A 563 -9.50 19.83 -16.77
C SER A 563 -9.93 18.84 -17.85
N VAL A 564 -10.11 19.28 -19.11
CA VAL A 564 -10.53 18.45 -20.24
C VAL A 564 -9.42 18.38 -21.27
N GLU A 565 -9.00 17.16 -21.63
CA GLU A 565 -7.94 16.92 -22.61
C GLU A 565 -8.46 16.22 -23.88
N LEU A 566 -7.79 16.52 -25.00
CA LEU A 566 -7.98 15.92 -26.31
C LEU A 566 -7.18 14.62 -26.40
N LEU A 567 -7.84 13.47 -26.44
CA LEU A 567 -7.20 12.15 -26.48
C LEU A 567 -6.85 11.68 -27.90
N ASP A 568 -7.75 11.91 -28.85
CA ASP A 568 -7.57 11.46 -30.24
C ASP A 568 -8.39 12.32 -31.21
N VAL A 569 -7.88 12.46 -32.43
CA VAL A 569 -8.53 13.11 -33.56
C VAL A 569 -8.47 12.16 -34.75
N SER A 570 -9.61 11.66 -35.19
CA SER A 570 -9.72 10.75 -36.33
C SER A 570 -10.52 11.38 -37.46
N ALA A 571 -9.96 11.38 -38.66
CA ALA A 571 -10.61 11.82 -39.89
C ALA A 571 -10.15 10.93 -41.07
N PRO A 572 -11.01 10.67 -42.07
CA PRO A 572 -10.59 9.95 -43.26
C PRO A 572 -9.53 10.76 -44.04
N PRO A 573 -8.46 10.12 -44.55
CA PRO A 573 -7.36 10.82 -45.21
C PRO A 573 -7.73 11.42 -46.57
N ARG A 574 -8.85 10.98 -47.14
CA ARG A 574 -9.43 11.49 -48.38
C ARG A 574 -10.93 11.59 -48.26
N ILE A 575 -11.52 12.63 -48.84
CA ILE A 575 -12.98 12.82 -48.85
C ILE A 575 -13.46 13.52 -50.13
N GLU A 576 -14.70 13.26 -50.51
CA GLU A 576 -15.35 13.90 -51.65
C GLU A 576 -15.74 15.36 -51.35
N SER A 577 -15.61 16.25 -52.34
CA SER A 577 -15.90 17.69 -52.22
C SER A 577 -17.39 18.02 -51.97
N THR A 578 -18.30 17.07 -52.17
CA THR A 578 -19.74 17.22 -51.89
C THR A 578 -20.12 16.76 -50.47
N HIS A 579 -19.22 16.08 -49.77
CA HIS A 579 -19.45 15.53 -48.44
C HIS A 579 -18.79 16.37 -47.34
N ARG A 580 -19.42 16.43 -46.16
CA ARG A 580 -18.82 17.08 -44.99
C ARG A 580 -17.82 16.13 -44.32
N LEU A 581 -16.60 16.58 -44.05
CA LEU A 581 -15.56 15.80 -43.37
C LEU A 581 -15.99 15.48 -41.94
N PRO A 582 -16.24 14.19 -41.59
CA PRO A 582 -16.48 13.81 -40.21
C PRO A 582 -15.14 13.72 -39.48
N VAL A 583 -14.93 14.64 -38.54
CA VAL A 583 -13.79 14.64 -37.64
C VAL A 583 -14.27 14.14 -36.28
N THR A 584 -13.88 12.92 -35.91
CA THR A 584 -14.21 12.35 -34.60
C THR A 584 -13.12 12.73 -33.62
N VAL A 585 -13.52 13.45 -32.57
CA VAL A 585 -12.67 13.94 -31.51
C VAL A 585 -13.02 13.23 -30.21
N ARG A 586 -12.06 12.58 -29.57
CA ARG A 586 -12.24 11.96 -28.25
C ARG A 586 -11.68 12.86 -27.17
N LEU A 587 -12.50 13.16 -26.17
CA LEU A 587 -12.13 14.02 -25.03
C LEU A 587 -12.35 13.28 -23.73
N ARG A 588 -11.59 13.67 -22.70
CA ARG A 588 -11.81 13.19 -21.33
C ARG A 588 -11.68 14.34 -20.35
N ASN A 589 -12.62 14.39 -19.41
CA ASN A 589 -12.51 15.27 -18.25
C ASN A 589 -11.74 14.54 -17.14
N PHE A 590 -10.59 15.08 -16.77
CA PHE A 590 -9.75 14.64 -15.67
C PHE A 590 -10.06 15.36 -14.34
N GLY A 591 -10.89 16.41 -14.37
CA GLY A 591 -11.36 17.11 -13.17
C GLY A 591 -12.48 16.38 -12.43
N ASP A 592 -12.66 16.73 -11.16
CA ASP A 592 -13.70 16.21 -10.27
C ASP A 592 -15.07 16.91 -10.43
N GLU A 593 -15.14 17.95 -11.26
CA GLU A 593 -16.38 18.68 -11.58
C GLU A 593 -16.72 18.59 -13.08
N PRO A 594 -18.02 18.67 -13.46
CA PRO A 594 -18.41 18.76 -14.85
C PRO A 594 -17.81 19.98 -15.54
N ALA A 595 -17.16 19.78 -16.68
CA ALA A 595 -16.50 20.85 -17.44
C ALA A 595 -17.04 20.89 -18.87
N THR A 596 -17.08 22.10 -19.45
CA THR A 596 -17.43 22.30 -20.86
C THR A 596 -16.20 22.74 -21.63
N HIS A 597 -15.84 22.00 -22.67
CA HIS A 597 -14.68 22.27 -23.51
C HIS A 597 -15.09 22.55 -24.96
N ASN A 598 -14.53 23.60 -25.56
CA ASN A 598 -14.83 23.98 -26.93
C ASN A 598 -13.86 23.30 -27.91
N VAL A 599 -14.37 22.37 -28.71
CA VAL A 599 -13.59 21.69 -29.74
C VAL A 599 -13.66 22.49 -31.03
N THR A 600 -12.56 23.12 -31.42
CA THR A 600 -12.44 23.81 -32.72
C THR A 600 -11.69 22.93 -33.70
N ALA A 601 -12.33 22.59 -34.82
CA ALA A 601 -11.71 21.89 -35.93
C ALA A 601 -11.69 22.81 -37.16
N THR A 602 -10.56 22.86 -37.86
CA THR A 602 -10.36 23.71 -39.05
C THR A 602 -9.83 22.90 -40.22
N LEU A 603 -10.38 23.03 -41.42
CA LEU A 603 -9.90 22.41 -42.65
C LEU A 603 -9.72 23.50 -43.72
N GLY A 604 -8.48 23.90 -43.98
CA GLY A 604 -8.23 25.11 -44.78
C GLY A 604 -8.83 26.34 -44.08
N ASP A 605 -9.71 27.07 -44.77
CA ASP A 605 -10.41 28.25 -44.24
C ASP A 605 -11.72 27.90 -43.50
N ALA A 606 -12.22 26.67 -43.64
CA ALA A 606 -13.45 26.24 -42.99
C ALA A 606 -13.18 25.86 -41.53
N SER A 607 -13.87 26.51 -40.58
CA SER A 607 -13.76 26.23 -39.14
C SER A 607 -15.12 25.89 -38.53
N LYS A 608 -15.14 24.99 -37.54
CA LYS A 608 -16.32 24.72 -36.72
C LYS A 608 -15.92 24.45 -35.28
N THR A 609 -16.57 25.16 -34.36
CA THR A 609 -16.43 24.98 -32.91
C THR A 609 -17.67 24.29 -32.34
N VAL A 610 -17.47 23.26 -31.51
CA VAL A 610 -18.56 22.53 -30.82
C VAL A 610 -18.28 22.52 -29.32
N PRO A 611 -19.19 23.05 -28.47
CA PRO A 611 -19.07 22.93 -27.02
C PRO A 611 -19.40 21.50 -26.60
N VAL A 612 -18.54 20.89 -25.79
CA VAL A 612 -18.70 19.53 -25.28
C VAL A 612 -18.71 19.58 -23.77
N ARG A 613 -19.88 19.28 -23.18
CA ARG A 613 -20.00 19.06 -21.74
C ARG A 613 -19.63 17.62 -21.41
N LEU A 614 -18.72 17.46 -20.46
CA LEU A 614 -18.26 16.19 -19.92
C LEU A 614 -18.42 16.21 -18.39
N ASP A 615 -19.08 15.19 -17.85
CA ASP A 615 -19.12 14.96 -16.41
C ASP A 615 -17.73 14.58 -15.87
N ALA A 616 -17.53 14.71 -14.56
CA ALA A 616 -16.28 14.38 -13.90
C ALA A 616 -15.80 12.95 -14.23
N GLY A 617 -14.54 12.79 -14.63
CA GLY A 617 -13.96 11.49 -15.00
C GLY A 617 -14.50 10.83 -16.28
N SER A 618 -15.46 11.46 -16.97
CA SER A 618 -16.12 10.88 -18.15
C SER A 618 -15.31 11.09 -19.44
N GLN A 619 -15.47 10.14 -20.37
CA GLN A 619 -14.92 10.23 -21.73
C GLN A 619 -16.08 10.36 -22.72
N ARG A 620 -15.94 11.25 -23.70
CA ARG A 620 -16.93 11.44 -24.77
C ARG A 620 -16.25 11.56 -26.12
N ALA A 621 -16.79 10.84 -27.11
CA ALA A 621 -16.45 11.04 -28.50
C ALA A 621 -17.47 11.99 -29.14
N VAL A 622 -17.00 13.00 -29.85
CA VAL A 622 -17.83 13.99 -30.56
C VAL A 622 -17.38 14.07 -32.00
N THR A 623 -18.34 14.01 -32.92
CA THR A 623 -18.06 14.14 -34.35
C THR A 623 -18.37 15.55 -34.83
N VAL A 624 -17.33 16.29 -35.22
CA VAL A 624 -17.44 17.61 -35.86
C VAL A 624 -17.47 17.41 -37.37
N ARG A 625 -18.54 17.85 -38.02
CA ARG A 625 -18.68 17.79 -39.49
C ARG A 625 -18.27 19.12 -40.13
N LEU A 626 -17.14 19.13 -40.84
CA LEU A 626 -16.58 20.31 -41.51
C LEU A 626 -16.97 20.36 -43.00
N PRO A 627 -17.26 21.56 -43.56
CA PRO A 627 -17.31 21.74 -45.01
C PRO A 627 -15.99 21.35 -45.66
N THR A 628 -16.04 20.75 -46.85
CA THR A 628 -14.85 20.42 -47.65
C THR A 628 -14.55 21.57 -48.63
N PRO A 629 -13.29 22.03 -48.74
CA PRO A 629 -12.89 23.03 -49.72
C PRO A 629 -12.90 22.47 -51.16
N GLU A 630 -12.55 23.30 -52.15
CA GLU A 630 -12.36 22.83 -53.52
C GLU A 630 -11.37 21.65 -53.61
N PRO A 631 -11.51 20.77 -54.63
CA PRO A 631 -10.63 19.62 -54.79
C PRO A 631 -9.15 20.00 -54.74
N GLY A 632 -8.40 19.37 -53.85
CA GLY A 632 -7.03 19.77 -53.51
C GLY A 632 -6.56 19.15 -52.20
N THR A 633 -5.39 19.57 -51.72
CA THR A 633 -4.87 19.14 -50.41
C THR A 633 -5.16 20.22 -49.37
N ALA A 634 -5.90 19.87 -48.32
CA ALA A 634 -6.25 20.78 -47.23
C ALA A 634 -5.69 20.26 -45.91
N THR A 635 -5.25 21.17 -45.03
CA THR A 635 -4.75 20.81 -43.70
C THR A 635 -5.87 20.88 -42.68
N LEU A 636 -6.17 19.75 -42.05
CA LEU A 636 -7.02 19.66 -40.87
C LEU A 636 -6.19 20.04 -39.62
N ARG A 637 -6.71 20.95 -38.79
CA ARG A 637 -6.18 21.24 -37.45
C ARG A 637 -7.27 21.09 -36.39
N VAL A 638 -6.92 20.47 -35.27
CA VAL A 638 -7.80 20.34 -34.08
C VAL A 638 -6.91 20.47 -32.84
N GLY A 639 -7.01 21.60 -32.12
CA GLY A 639 -6.02 21.92 -31.08
C GLY A 639 -4.60 21.97 -31.67
N ASN A 640 -3.66 21.21 -31.08
CA ASN A 640 -2.28 21.09 -31.57
C ASN A 640 -2.07 20.01 -32.64
N GLU A 641 -3.09 19.20 -32.93
CA GLU A 641 -3.01 18.11 -33.92
C GLU A 641 -3.21 18.65 -35.34
N THR A 642 -2.36 18.23 -36.28
CA THR A 642 -2.47 18.60 -37.69
C THR A 642 -2.42 17.38 -38.61
N ARG A 643 -3.26 17.34 -39.64
CA ARG A 643 -3.31 16.25 -40.64
C ARG A 643 -3.57 16.79 -42.04
N SER A 644 -2.96 16.17 -43.05
CA SER A 644 -3.25 16.47 -44.45
C SER A 644 -4.43 15.63 -44.96
N ILE A 645 -5.44 16.27 -45.54
CA ILE A 645 -6.64 15.66 -46.09
C ILE A 645 -6.71 15.98 -47.59
N THR A 646 -6.81 14.95 -48.43
CA THR A 646 -7.03 15.16 -49.87
C THR A 646 -8.51 15.23 -50.17
N VAL A 647 -8.98 16.37 -50.64
CA VAL A 647 -10.34 16.55 -51.14
C VAL A 647 -10.37 16.21 -52.63
N VAL A 648 -11.25 15.31 -53.03
CA VAL A 648 -11.39 14.85 -54.40
C VAL A 648 -12.78 15.14 -54.94
N SER A 649 -12.92 15.34 -56.25
CA SER A 649 -14.25 15.38 -56.86
C SER A 649 -14.91 13.99 -56.81
N PRO A 650 -16.23 13.87 -56.55
CA PRO A 650 -16.94 12.58 -56.59
C PRO A 650 -16.85 11.89 -57.97
N ASP A 651 -16.75 12.68 -59.03
CA ASP A 651 -16.58 12.21 -60.40
C ASP A 651 -15.13 11.88 -60.78
N ALA A 652 -14.18 12.05 -59.85
CA ALA A 652 -12.78 11.76 -60.12
C ALA A 652 -12.59 10.27 -60.47
N ILE A 653 -11.96 10.03 -61.63
CA ILE A 653 -11.61 8.70 -62.10
C ILE A 653 -10.30 8.24 -61.44
N ARG A 654 -10.24 6.98 -61.02
CA ARG A 654 -9.03 6.35 -60.48
C ARG A 654 -8.69 5.07 -61.25
N ILE A 655 -7.41 4.78 -61.38
CA ILE A 655 -6.90 3.52 -61.93
C ILE A 655 -6.42 2.65 -60.77
N ARG A 656 -6.92 1.42 -60.67
CA ARG A 656 -6.48 0.41 -59.71
C ARG A 656 -5.73 -0.71 -60.41
N GLY A 657 -4.62 -1.14 -59.84
CA GLY A 657 -3.83 -2.27 -60.36
C GLY A 657 -2.76 -1.89 -61.38
N LEU A 658 -2.51 -0.59 -61.62
CA LEU A 658 -1.42 -0.15 -62.49
C LEU A 658 -0.07 -0.29 -61.76
N PRO A 659 0.92 -1.03 -62.29
CA PRO A 659 2.24 -1.15 -61.68
C PRO A 659 3.10 0.11 -61.95
N GLU A 660 4.04 0.41 -61.05
CA GLU A 660 5.00 1.53 -61.24
C GLU A 660 6.04 1.24 -62.33
N ALA A 661 6.40 -0.02 -62.52
CA ALA A 661 7.31 -0.49 -63.56
C ALA A 661 6.78 -1.73 -64.26
N ALA A 662 7.03 -1.84 -65.57
CA ALA A 662 6.59 -2.96 -66.40
C ALA A 662 7.72 -3.45 -67.33
N PRO A 663 7.83 -4.76 -67.60
CA PRO A 663 8.70 -5.25 -68.65
C PRO A 663 8.22 -4.80 -70.04
N PRO A 664 9.11 -4.68 -71.04
CA PRO A 664 8.69 -4.47 -72.42
C PRO A 664 7.80 -5.61 -72.92
N ASN A 665 6.92 -5.30 -73.88
CA ASN A 665 5.91 -6.21 -74.45
C ASN A 665 5.01 -6.88 -73.38
N SER A 666 4.43 -6.07 -72.49
CA SER A 666 3.57 -6.57 -71.42
C SER A 666 2.24 -5.82 -71.32
N THR A 667 1.18 -6.51 -70.89
CA THR A 667 -0.20 -5.99 -70.86
C THR A 667 -0.85 -6.16 -69.49
N PRO A 668 -0.48 -5.36 -68.47
CA PRO A 668 -1.16 -5.42 -67.17
C PRO A 668 -2.64 -5.03 -67.29
N HIS A 669 -3.50 -5.83 -66.65
CA HIS A 669 -4.92 -5.56 -66.47
C HIS A 669 -5.14 -4.63 -65.28
N VAL A 670 -5.82 -3.53 -65.54
CA VAL A 670 -6.20 -2.53 -64.55
C VAL A 670 -7.70 -2.32 -64.55
N ARG A 671 -8.22 -1.74 -63.47
CA ARG A 671 -9.62 -1.32 -63.38
C ARG A 671 -9.72 0.19 -63.19
N VAL A 672 -10.49 0.83 -64.04
CA VAL A 672 -10.87 2.24 -63.95
C VAL A 672 -12.24 2.32 -63.27
N SER A 673 -12.31 3.06 -62.17
CA SER A 673 -13.55 3.30 -61.45
C SER A 673 -13.66 4.76 -61.06
N THR A 674 -14.86 5.22 -60.74
CA THR A 674 -15.05 6.47 -59.98
C THR A 674 -14.51 6.28 -58.55
N MET A 675 -14.37 7.37 -57.80
CA MET A 675 -14.02 7.31 -56.38
C MET A 675 -15.09 6.57 -55.56
N ALA A 676 -16.38 6.73 -55.92
CA ALA A 676 -17.52 5.99 -55.38
C ALA A 676 -17.47 4.47 -55.66
N GLY A 677 -16.58 4.01 -56.54
CA GLY A 677 -16.37 2.59 -56.82
C GLY A 677 -17.15 2.06 -58.02
N GLU A 678 -17.91 2.92 -58.68
CA GLU A 678 -18.64 2.57 -59.90
C GLU A 678 -17.64 2.34 -61.06
N PRO A 679 -17.79 1.26 -61.84
CA PRO A 679 -16.94 1.01 -63.00
C PRO A 679 -17.15 2.09 -64.06
N VAL A 680 -16.06 2.63 -64.59
CA VAL A 680 -16.13 3.62 -65.68
C VAL A 680 -16.03 2.86 -67.00
N THR A 681 -17.16 2.74 -67.69
CA THR A 681 -17.25 2.03 -68.97
C THR A 681 -16.80 2.92 -70.12
N ASN A 682 -16.21 2.32 -71.17
CA ASN A 682 -15.80 3.00 -72.40
C ASN A 682 -14.81 4.18 -72.20
N ALA A 683 -14.04 4.20 -71.11
CA ALA A 683 -12.98 5.17 -70.88
C ALA A 683 -11.82 4.91 -71.85
N SER A 684 -11.36 5.95 -72.55
CA SER A 684 -10.18 5.84 -73.42
C SER A 684 -8.90 5.95 -72.60
N VAL A 685 -8.07 4.91 -72.65
CA VAL A 685 -6.75 4.88 -72.02
C VAL A 685 -5.70 5.01 -73.12
N ARG A 686 -4.99 6.14 -73.13
CA ARG A 686 -3.89 6.40 -74.06
C ARG A 686 -2.57 6.08 -73.37
N VAL A 687 -1.72 5.31 -74.03
CA VAL A 687 -0.35 5.04 -73.59
C VAL A 687 0.60 5.72 -74.55
N SER A 688 1.26 6.79 -74.09
CA SER A 688 2.20 7.56 -74.90
C SER A 688 3.64 7.29 -74.46
N THR A 689 4.54 7.11 -75.44
CA THR A 689 5.98 6.89 -75.19
C THR A 689 6.81 8.07 -75.72
N PRO A 690 7.96 8.41 -75.11
CA PRO A 690 8.67 9.66 -75.43
C PRO A 690 9.43 9.66 -76.76
N ARG A 691 9.54 8.52 -77.47
CA ARG A 691 10.31 8.38 -78.72
C ARG A 691 9.52 7.57 -79.74
N ASN A 692 8.87 8.24 -80.69
CA ASN A 692 8.30 7.71 -81.95
C ASN A 692 7.52 6.38 -81.88
N GLY A 693 6.95 6.01 -80.73
CA GLY A 693 6.11 4.81 -80.58
C GLY A 693 4.63 5.11 -80.87
N LEU A 694 3.92 4.15 -81.45
CA LEU A 694 2.46 4.20 -81.61
C LEU A 694 1.78 4.49 -80.26
N ASP A 695 0.98 5.55 -80.21
CA ASP A 695 0.05 5.79 -79.11
C ASP A 695 -0.98 4.64 -79.10
N ALA A 696 -0.87 3.71 -78.16
CA ALA A 696 -1.86 2.67 -78.00
C ALA A 696 -3.09 3.26 -77.29
N ILE A 697 -4.25 3.17 -77.93
CA ILE A 697 -5.53 3.58 -77.34
C ILE A 697 -6.36 2.32 -77.08
N VAL A 698 -6.61 2.04 -75.81
CA VAL A 698 -7.46 0.92 -75.36
C VAL A 698 -8.67 1.46 -74.60
N ARG A 699 -9.77 0.71 -74.58
CA ARG A 699 -11.01 1.12 -73.92
C ARG A 699 -11.38 0.17 -72.79
N THR A 700 -11.97 0.70 -71.73
CA THR A 700 -12.48 -0.11 -70.63
C THR A 700 -13.77 -0.83 -71.01
N ASP A 701 -13.90 -2.07 -70.53
CA ASP A 701 -15.08 -2.91 -70.69
C ASP A 701 -16.25 -2.48 -69.78
N GLY A 702 -17.35 -3.27 -69.79
CA GLY A 702 -18.53 -3.06 -68.94
C GLY A 702 -18.26 -3.09 -67.43
N ASN A 703 -17.13 -3.68 -67.01
CA ASN A 703 -16.67 -3.75 -65.62
C ASN A 703 -15.57 -2.70 -65.32
N GLY A 704 -15.35 -1.75 -66.23
CA GLY A 704 -14.30 -0.74 -66.13
C GLY A 704 -12.89 -1.31 -66.23
N SER A 705 -12.71 -2.54 -66.71
CA SER A 705 -11.41 -3.22 -66.77
C SER A 705 -10.78 -3.09 -68.15
N VAL A 706 -9.44 -3.02 -68.21
CA VAL A 706 -8.69 -2.87 -69.47
C VAL A 706 -7.26 -3.38 -69.32
N GLY A 707 -6.73 -4.04 -70.35
CA GLY A 707 -5.31 -4.39 -70.46
C GLY A 707 -4.53 -3.24 -71.12
N ILE A 708 -3.47 -2.76 -70.48
CA ILE A 708 -2.68 -1.62 -70.95
C ILE A 708 -1.38 -2.13 -71.58
N PRO A 709 -1.18 -2.04 -72.92
CA PRO A 709 0.05 -2.53 -73.54
C PRO A 709 1.23 -1.57 -73.32
N PHE A 710 2.34 -2.12 -72.83
CA PHE A 710 3.64 -1.46 -72.76
C PHE A 710 4.60 -2.12 -73.75
N GLY A 711 5.05 -1.35 -74.75
CA GLY A 711 5.91 -1.83 -75.84
C GLY A 711 7.40 -1.70 -75.52
N THR A 712 7.97 -0.52 -75.82
CA THR A 712 9.42 -0.26 -75.76
C THR A 712 9.86 0.33 -74.41
N VAL A 713 11.17 0.19 -74.12
CA VAL A 713 11.81 0.71 -72.89
C VAL A 713 11.74 2.24 -72.85
N GLY A 714 11.38 2.79 -71.69
CA GLY A 714 11.23 4.23 -71.46
C GLY A 714 10.06 4.54 -70.51
N ASN A 715 9.94 5.80 -70.11
CA ASN A 715 8.81 6.25 -69.29
C ASN A 715 7.56 6.37 -70.15
N SER A 716 6.62 5.43 -69.98
CA SER A 716 5.32 5.46 -70.65
C SER A 716 4.32 6.26 -69.84
N THR A 717 3.62 7.20 -70.48
CA THR A 717 2.57 7.98 -69.85
C THR A 717 1.22 7.34 -70.15
N VAL A 718 0.54 6.87 -69.10
CA VAL A 718 -0.82 6.31 -69.17
C VAL A 718 -1.80 7.41 -68.82
N ARG A 719 -2.56 7.87 -69.82
CA ARG A 719 -3.59 8.90 -69.67
C ARG A 719 -4.97 8.28 -69.89
N VAL A 720 -5.79 8.22 -68.84
CA VAL A 720 -7.18 7.76 -68.91
C VAL A 720 -8.08 8.97 -69.05
N ILE A 721 -8.98 8.93 -70.04
CA ILE A 721 -9.92 9.99 -70.37
C ILE A 721 -11.33 9.37 -70.42
N ALA A 722 -12.24 9.89 -69.60
CA ALA A 722 -13.65 9.50 -69.56
C ALA A 722 -14.52 10.76 -69.56
N GLY A 723 -15.13 11.10 -70.69
CA GLY A 723 -15.78 12.41 -70.88
C GLY A 723 -14.78 13.55 -70.69
N ASN A 724 -15.10 14.50 -69.80
CA ASN A 724 -14.21 15.63 -69.46
C ASN A 724 -13.20 15.31 -68.33
N ARG A 725 -13.13 14.05 -67.88
CA ARG A 725 -12.31 13.61 -66.73
C ARG A 725 -11.03 12.98 -67.25
N THR A 726 -9.88 13.40 -66.71
CA THR A 726 -8.56 12.86 -67.09
C THR A 726 -7.75 12.49 -65.86
N VAL A 727 -7.10 11.34 -65.87
CA VAL A 727 -6.04 10.98 -64.90
C VAL A 727 -4.80 10.48 -65.66
N THR A 728 -3.63 10.91 -65.23
CA THR A 728 -2.36 10.59 -65.89
C THR A 728 -1.40 9.95 -64.90
N HIS A 729 -0.78 8.84 -65.29
CA HIS A 729 0.23 8.13 -64.53
C HIS A 729 1.46 7.87 -65.40
N THR A 730 2.64 7.85 -64.80
CA THR A 730 3.87 7.44 -65.49
C THR A 730 4.24 6.03 -65.05
N VAL A 731 4.57 5.18 -66.01
CA VAL A 731 5.03 3.80 -65.77
C VAL A 731 6.41 3.65 -66.41
N GLN A 732 7.38 3.17 -65.65
CA GLN A 732 8.73 2.93 -66.16
C GLN A 732 8.78 1.58 -66.87
N VAL A 733 8.94 1.59 -68.19
CA VAL A 733 9.14 0.36 -68.96
C VAL A 733 10.64 0.08 -69.04
N SER A 734 11.10 -1.04 -68.49
CA SER A 734 12.53 -1.39 -68.48
C SER A 734 12.74 -2.86 -68.77
N GLY A 735 13.79 -3.20 -69.53
CA GLY A 735 14.21 -4.58 -69.74
C GLY A 735 14.64 -5.29 -68.44
N SER A 736 15.03 -4.52 -67.42
CA SER A 736 15.33 -5.02 -66.07
C SER A 736 14.11 -5.08 -65.14
N ALA A 737 12.95 -4.57 -65.57
CA ALA A 737 11.73 -4.63 -64.77
C ALA A 737 11.16 -6.04 -64.77
N SER A 738 10.80 -6.53 -63.59
CA SER A 738 10.12 -7.82 -63.42
C SER A 738 8.62 -7.63 -63.24
N ARG A 739 7.82 -8.66 -63.56
CA ARG A 739 6.37 -8.65 -63.27
C ARG A 739 6.17 -8.73 -61.76
N THR A 740 5.73 -7.64 -61.14
CA THR A 740 5.50 -7.52 -59.69
C THR A 740 4.00 -7.56 -59.36
N LEU A 741 3.68 -7.96 -58.13
CA LEU A 741 2.32 -7.83 -57.59
C LEU A 741 2.08 -6.38 -57.18
N VAL A 742 0.85 -5.89 -57.36
CA VAL A 742 0.42 -4.61 -56.79
C VAL A 742 -0.05 -4.88 -55.36
N ALA A 743 0.59 -4.23 -54.38
CA ALA A 743 0.34 -4.50 -52.97
C ALA A 743 -0.22 -3.28 -52.22
N GLY A 744 -1.02 -3.56 -51.19
CA GLY A 744 -1.46 -2.57 -50.20
C GLY A 744 -1.31 -3.11 -48.79
N VAL A 745 -0.90 -2.25 -47.86
CA VAL A 745 -0.72 -2.60 -46.44
C VAL A 745 -1.59 -1.68 -45.58
N GLU A 746 -2.43 -2.28 -44.75
CA GLU A 746 -3.31 -1.59 -43.81
C GLU A 746 -3.07 -2.09 -42.38
N VAL A 747 -3.02 -1.19 -41.40
CA VAL A 747 -2.81 -1.51 -39.99
C VAL A 747 -4.14 -1.51 -39.24
N LEU A 748 -4.34 -2.52 -38.39
CA LEU A 748 -5.57 -2.72 -37.64
C LEU A 748 -5.29 -2.91 -36.13
N PRO A 749 -5.94 -2.15 -35.25
CA PRO A 749 -6.79 -0.99 -35.55
C PRO A 749 -5.96 0.16 -36.17
N SER A 750 -6.62 1.10 -36.85
CA SER A 750 -5.95 2.25 -37.52
C SER A 750 -5.22 3.16 -36.53
N THR A 751 -5.66 3.20 -35.27
CA THR A 751 -5.00 3.86 -34.14
C THR A 751 -4.68 2.82 -33.05
N PRO A 752 -3.56 2.08 -33.18
CA PRO A 752 -3.18 1.10 -32.20
C PRO A 752 -2.71 1.76 -30.89
N SER A 753 -3.22 1.30 -29.75
CA SER A 753 -2.69 1.65 -28.43
C SER A 753 -1.61 0.67 -27.97
N LEU A 754 -0.88 1.04 -26.92
CA LEU A 754 0.06 0.17 -26.18
C LEU A 754 -0.49 -1.23 -25.83
N LEU A 755 -1.81 -1.38 -25.66
CA LEU A 755 -2.48 -2.65 -25.32
C LEU A 755 -3.08 -3.37 -26.53
N SER A 756 -3.22 -2.69 -27.66
CA SER A 756 -3.95 -3.22 -28.81
C SER A 756 -3.20 -4.36 -29.49
N ARG A 757 -3.92 -5.42 -29.89
CA ARG A 757 -3.36 -6.53 -30.67
C ARG A 757 -3.26 -6.13 -32.14
N THR A 758 -2.19 -5.44 -32.51
CA THR A 758 -2.01 -4.88 -33.85
C THR A 758 -1.78 -5.94 -34.92
N ARG A 759 -2.42 -5.79 -36.09
CA ARG A 759 -2.26 -6.67 -37.25
C ARG A 759 -2.05 -5.83 -38.51
N ALA A 760 -1.21 -6.32 -39.42
CA ALA A 760 -1.09 -5.80 -40.78
C ALA A 760 -1.94 -6.67 -41.73
N ARG A 761 -2.86 -6.05 -42.45
CA ARG A 761 -3.65 -6.66 -43.53
C ARG A 761 -2.98 -6.32 -44.86
N LEU A 762 -2.45 -7.33 -45.53
CA LEU A 762 -1.81 -7.25 -46.84
C LEU A 762 -2.84 -7.60 -47.92
N ARG A 763 -3.04 -6.71 -48.89
CA ARG A 763 -3.84 -6.96 -50.10
C ARG A 763 -2.89 -7.06 -51.28
N LEU A 764 -2.93 -8.17 -52.01
CA LEU A 764 -2.02 -8.48 -53.11
C LEU A 764 -2.86 -8.73 -54.37
N PHE A 765 -2.64 -7.92 -55.40
CA PHE A 765 -3.32 -8.04 -56.68
C PHE A 765 -2.33 -8.43 -57.78
N ASN A 766 -2.71 -9.38 -58.62
CA ASN A 766 -1.92 -9.77 -59.78
C ASN A 766 -2.50 -9.14 -61.06
N PRO A 767 -1.88 -8.07 -61.60
CA PRO A 767 -2.37 -7.46 -62.83
C PRO A 767 -2.00 -8.25 -64.09
N TRP A 768 -1.27 -9.35 -64.00
CA TRP A 768 -0.70 -10.04 -65.16
C TRP A 768 -1.57 -11.22 -65.59
N ASN A 769 -1.50 -11.58 -66.86
CA ASN A 769 -2.22 -12.71 -67.46
C ASN A 769 -1.70 -14.10 -67.07
N ARG A 770 -0.83 -14.21 -66.05
CA ARG A 770 -0.25 -15.46 -65.58
C ARG A 770 -0.15 -15.45 -64.06
N THR A 771 -0.24 -16.63 -63.44
CA THR A 771 -0.02 -16.79 -62.00
C THR A 771 1.39 -16.32 -61.62
N LEU A 772 1.50 -15.57 -60.53
CA LEU A 772 2.77 -15.12 -59.98
C LEU A 772 3.01 -15.74 -58.61
N ASP A 773 4.13 -16.44 -58.47
CA ASP A 773 4.67 -16.91 -57.19
C ASP A 773 5.72 -15.93 -56.69
N ARG A 774 5.51 -15.35 -55.51
CA ARG A 774 6.40 -14.33 -54.95
C ARG A 774 6.70 -14.56 -53.48
N ASP A 775 7.98 -14.44 -53.14
CA ASP A 775 8.45 -14.36 -51.76
C ASP A 775 8.33 -12.93 -51.25
N LEU A 776 7.45 -12.76 -50.26
CA LEU A 776 7.18 -11.48 -49.63
C LEU A 776 7.81 -11.44 -48.24
N ARG A 777 8.52 -10.35 -47.94
CA ARG A 777 9.04 -10.05 -46.60
C ARG A 777 8.34 -8.80 -46.06
N LEU A 778 7.58 -8.94 -44.99
CA LEU A 778 7.09 -7.77 -44.24
C LEU A 778 8.13 -7.41 -43.18
N SER A 779 8.62 -6.17 -43.23
CA SER A 779 9.64 -5.64 -42.32
C SER A 779 9.19 -4.32 -41.69
N GLY A 780 9.57 -4.10 -40.43
CA GLY A 780 9.19 -2.90 -39.66
C GLY A 780 8.07 -3.18 -38.67
N GLY A 781 7.83 -2.26 -37.73
CA GLY A 781 6.82 -2.44 -36.67
C GLY A 781 6.99 -3.76 -35.89
N GLY A 782 8.22 -4.12 -35.55
CA GLY A 782 8.57 -5.36 -34.84
C GLY A 782 8.27 -6.67 -35.58
N ALA A 783 7.84 -6.62 -36.84
CA ALA A 783 7.62 -7.78 -37.68
C ALA A 783 8.79 -7.99 -38.66
N ASP A 784 9.23 -9.24 -38.79
CA ASP A 784 10.12 -9.70 -39.85
C ASP A 784 9.65 -11.08 -40.33
N VAL A 785 8.66 -11.08 -41.23
CA VAL A 785 7.97 -12.31 -41.66
C VAL A 785 8.15 -12.49 -43.15
N ARG A 786 8.67 -13.66 -43.55
CA ARG A 786 8.77 -14.07 -44.96
C ARG A 786 7.70 -15.09 -45.30
N ARG A 787 7.08 -14.96 -46.48
CA ARG A 787 6.08 -15.91 -46.96
C ARG A 787 5.99 -15.91 -48.48
N THR A 788 5.97 -17.09 -49.07
CA THR A 788 5.66 -17.29 -50.49
C THR A 788 4.16 -17.22 -50.70
N VAL A 789 3.71 -16.46 -51.69
CA VAL A 789 2.31 -16.34 -52.08
C VAL A 789 2.17 -16.56 -53.58
N SER A 790 1.21 -17.41 -53.95
CA SER A 790 0.76 -17.61 -55.33
C SER A 790 -0.53 -16.81 -55.56
N VAL A 791 -0.57 -15.98 -56.60
CA VAL A 791 -1.75 -15.17 -56.95
C VAL A 791 -2.09 -15.43 -58.43
N ALA A 792 -3.30 -15.92 -58.70
CA ALA A 792 -3.79 -16.21 -60.04
C ALA A 792 -3.96 -14.92 -60.88
N PRO A 793 -4.06 -14.99 -62.22
CA PRO A 793 -4.28 -13.83 -63.07
C PRO A 793 -5.52 -13.03 -62.66
N SER A 794 -5.39 -11.71 -62.55
CA SER A 794 -6.48 -10.79 -62.16
C SER A 794 -7.13 -11.09 -60.79
N ASP A 795 -6.49 -11.93 -59.96
CA ASP A 795 -6.99 -12.31 -58.65
C ASP A 795 -6.41 -11.42 -57.53
N THR A 796 -7.12 -11.34 -56.40
CA THR A 796 -6.71 -10.60 -55.21
C THR A 796 -6.64 -11.52 -54.01
N VAL A 797 -5.46 -11.65 -53.41
CA VAL A 797 -5.25 -12.41 -52.18
C VAL A 797 -5.09 -11.46 -51.00
N VAL A 798 -5.81 -11.72 -49.91
CA VAL A 798 -5.67 -11.00 -48.64
C VAL A 798 -4.97 -11.88 -47.61
N LYS A 799 -3.93 -11.36 -46.97
CA LYS A 799 -3.22 -12.02 -45.87
C LYS A 799 -3.17 -11.11 -44.65
N THR A 800 -3.18 -11.70 -43.46
CA THR A 800 -3.05 -10.95 -42.21
C THR A 800 -1.83 -11.43 -41.44
N VAL A 801 -1.00 -10.50 -41.01
CA VAL A 801 0.21 -10.75 -40.22
C VAL A 801 0.04 -10.06 -38.86
N ARG A 802 0.34 -10.76 -37.77
CA ARG A 802 0.37 -10.14 -36.43
C ARG A 802 1.66 -9.33 -36.30
N LEU A 803 1.53 -8.08 -35.87
CA LEU A 803 2.69 -7.25 -35.56
C LEU A 803 3.12 -7.51 -34.12
N GLY A 804 4.41 -7.29 -33.84
CA GLY A 804 4.96 -7.40 -32.48
C GLY A 804 4.41 -6.30 -31.54
N GLN A 805 4.75 -6.37 -30.26
CA GLN A 805 4.45 -5.26 -29.34
C GLN A 805 5.25 -4.01 -29.73
N GLN A 806 4.57 -2.87 -29.79
CA GLN A 806 5.15 -1.59 -30.24
C GLN A 806 5.26 -0.59 -29.09
N THR A 807 6.34 0.21 -29.10
CA THR A 807 6.48 1.37 -28.23
C THR A 807 5.59 2.53 -28.70
N PRO A 808 5.23 3.48 -27.83
CA PRO A 808 4.54 4.70 -28.26
C PRO A 808 5.41 5.47 -29.26
N GLY A 809 4.79 6.03 -30.30
CA GLY A 809 5.50 6.75 -31.35
C GLY A 809 5.13 6.27 -32.76
N SER A 810 5.75 6.88 -33.77
CA SER A 810 5.50 6.56 -35.18
C SER A 810 6.35 5.39 -35.65
N HIS A 811 5.72 4.45 -36.35
CA HIS A 811 6.33 3.23 -36.88
C HIS A 811 6.02 3.10 -38.37
N SER A 812 6.96 2.53 -39.12
CA SER A 812 6.79 2.24 -40.54
C SER A 812 6.80 0.73 -40.80
N LEU A 813 5.96 0.29 -41.72
CA LEU A 813 5.94 -1.06 -42.29
C LEU A 813 6.30 -0.98 -43.76
N SER A 814 7.14 -1.91 -44.20
CA SER A 814 7.55 -2.08 -45.58
C SER A 814 7.37 -3.53 -46.00
N LEU A 815 6.59 -3.74 -47.05
CA LEU A 815 6.42 -5.02 -47.71
C LEU A 815 7.37 -5.08 -48.90
N VAL A 816 8.28 -6.05 -48.89
CA VAL A 816 9.36 -6.22 -49.85
C VAL A 816 9.14 -7.51 -50.65
N SER A 817 9.35 -7.45 -51.97
CA SER A 817 9.32 -8.60 -52.88
C SER A 817 10.57 -8.57 -53.75
N GLY A 818 11.35 -9.66 -53.78
CA GLY A 818 12.57 -9.73 -54.59
C GLY A 818 13.62 -8.65 -54.24
N GLY A 819 13.67 -8.22 -52.97
CA GLY A 819 14.59 -7.19 -52.49
C GLY A 819 14.12 -5.74 -52.68
N GLN A 820 13.00 -5.50 -53.36
CA GLN A 820 12.45 -4.15 -53.59
C GLN A 820 11.15 -3.93 -52.80
N PRO A 821 10.94 -2.75 -52.19
CA PRO A 821 9.69 -2.42 -51.50
C PRO A 821 8.56 -2.27 -52.51
N ILE A 822 7.47 -3.00 -52.33
CA ILE A 822 6.28 -2.97 -53.20
C ILE A 822 5.08 -2.28 -52.54
N ALA A 823 5.11 -2.08 -51.22
CA ALA A 823 4.16 -1.26 -50.49
C ALA A 823 4.74 -0.83 -49.13
N SER A 824 4.41 0.37 -48.68
CA SER A 824 4.76 0.84 -47.34
C SER A 824 3.57 1.55 -46.68
N THR A 825 3.55 1.56 -45.35
CA THR A 825 2.57 2.32 -44.58
C THR A 825 3.19 2.76 -43.26
N SER A 826 2.76 3.91 -42.73
CA SER A 826 3.16 4.41 -41.43
C SER A 826 1.96 4.46 -40.50
N TYR A 827 2.16 4.12 -39.23
CA TYR A 827 1.14 4.22 -38.20
C TYR A 827 1.75 4.77 -36.91
N THR A 828 0.95 5.48 -36.12
CA THR A 828 1.37 5.98 -34.81
C THR A 828 0.70 5.16 -33.73
N VAL A 829 1.51 4.68 -32.79
CA VAL A 829 1.03 3.98 -31.59
C VAL A 829 0.83 5.01 -30.50
N THR A 830 -0.42 5.20 -30.10
CA THR A 830 -0.76 6.13 -29.03
C THR A 830 -0.44 5.53 -27.66
N GLY A 831 0.00 6.39 -26.74
CA GLY A 831 0.05 6.05 -25.32
C GLY A 831 -1.36 5.67 -24.84
N ASP A 832 -1.43 4.78 -23.86
CA ASP A 832 -2.70 4.41 -23.24
C ASP A 832 -3.28 5.62 -22.49
N ASP A 833 -4.60 5.80 -22.51
CA ASP A 833 -5.31 6.88 -21.78
C ASP A 833 -4.85 6.97 -20.31
N ARG A 834 -4.41 5.83 -19.74
CA ARG A 834 -3.87 5.69 -18.38
C ARG A 834 -2.57 6.46 -18.12
N LEU A 835 -1.66 6.54 -19.10
CA LEU A 835 -0.44 7.33 -19.00
C LEU A 835 -0.76 8.83 -19.10
N VAL A 836 -1.67 9.21 -20.00
CA VAL A 836 -2.15 10.59 -20.15
C VAL A 836 -2.89 11.04 -18.87
N THR A 837 -3.77 10.20 -18.32
CA THR A 837 -4.45 10.43 -17.03
C THR A 837 -3.45 10.64 -15.88
N ALA A 838 -2.36 9.86 -15.86
CA ALA A 838 -1.33 9.98 -14.83
C ALA A 838 -0.46 11.24 -14.97
N TYR A 839 -0.31 11.76 -16.19
CA TYR A 839 0.35 13.05 -16.47
C TYR A 839 -0.58 14.23 -16.17
N ALA A 840 -1.86 14.16 -16.57
CA ALA A 840 -2.84 15.23 -16.39
C ALA A 840 -3.36 15.34 -14.94
N GLY A 841 -3.58 14.21 -14.26
CA GLY A 841 -3.95 14.16 -12.83
C GLY A 841 -2.81 14.50 -11.87
N GLY A 842 -1.62 14.77 -12.39
CA GLY A 842 -0.45 15.23 -11.63
C GLY A 842 -0.50 16.71 -11.24
N GLY A 843 -1.47 17.49 -11.72
CA GLY A 843 -1.54 18.95 -11.51
C GLY A 843 -2.08 19.39 -10.16
N ASP A 844 -3.36 19.17 -9.89
CA ASP A 844 -4.04 19.82 -8.76
C ASP A 844 -4.48 18.85 -7.66
N GLY A 845 -4.71 19.39 -6.47
CA GLY A 845 -4.85 18.65 -5.22
C GLY A 845 -6.01 17.64 -5.18
N ALA A 846 -5.84 16.67 -4.28
CA ALA A 846 -6.90 15.89 -3.63
C ALA A 846 -7.80 14.94 -4.46
N GLY A 847 -7.78 14.93 -5.80
CA GLY A 847 -8.57 13.97 -6.57
C GLY A 847 -7.94 13.59 -7.90
N GLY A 848 -7.80 12.29 -8.18
CA GLY A 848 -7.29 11.86 -9.50
C GLY A 848 -6.81 10.43 -9.67
N THR A 849 -6.74 9.61 -8.62
CA THR A 849 -6.68 8.14 -8.75
C THR A 849 -7.59 7.53 -7.69
N GLY A 850 -8.22 6.37 -7.95
CA GLY A 850 -9.02 5.66 -6.93
C GLY A 850 -8.23 5.40 -5.65
N ILE A 851 -6.89 5.29 -5.79
CA ILE A 851 -5.97 5.18 -4.66
C ILE A 851 -5.69 6.53 -4.02
N GLY A 852 -5.61 7.67 -4.72
CA GLY A 852 -5.55 8.99 -4.08
C GLY A 852 -6.68 9.18 -3.08
N ARG A 853 -7.92 8.80 -3.43
CA ARG A 853 -9.08 8.84 -2.51
C ARG A 853 -9.02 7.76 -1.42
N ALA A 854 -8.67 6.52 -1.75
CA ALA A 854 -8.53 5.45 -0.74
C ALA A 854 -7.39 5.74 0.25
N LEU A 855 -6.33 6.38 -0.23
CA LEU A 855 -5.14 6.80 0.52
C LEU A 855 -5.44 8.03 1.37
N THR A 856 -6.20 9.03 0.87
CA THR A 856 -6.69 10.15 1.71
C THR A 856 -7.67 9.68 2.77
N THR A 857 -8.52 8.69 2.48
CA THR A 857 -9.45 8.13 3.49
C THR A 857 -8.71 7.26 4.49
N ALA A 858 -7.77 6.40 4.05
CA ALA A 858 -6.95 5.58 4.95
C ALA A 858 -6.00 6.43 5.80
N PHE A 859 -5.34 7.43 5.21
CA PHE A 859 -4.49 8.36 5.95
C PHE A 859 -5.27 9.36 6.79
N GLY A 860 -6.46 9.79 6.35
CA GLY A 860 -7.39 10.57 7.17
C GLY A 860 -7.80 9.80 8.42
N ASN A 861 -8.10 8.50 8.27
CA ASN A 861 -8.36 7.60 9.41
C ASN A 861 -7.12 7.49 10.33
N LEU A 862 -5.90 7.38 9.79
CA LEU A 862 -4.68 7.28 10.59
C LEU A 862 -4.31 8.60 11.29
N GLN A 863 -4.41 9.75 10.61
CA GLN A 863 -4.21 11.06 11.22
C GLN A 863 -5.22 11.31 12.33
N LEU A 864 -6.50 11.01 12.07
CA LEU A 864 -7.54 11.07 13.10
C LEU A 864 -7.19 10.16 14.28
N LEU A 865 -6.74 8.93 14.02
CA LEU A 865 -6.31 8.01 15.07
C LEU A 865 -5.17 8.61 15.90
N LEU A 866 -4.11 9.12 15.28
CA LEU A 866 -2.98 9.76 15.98
C LEU A 866 -3.46 10.92 16.86
N VAL A 867 -4.30 11.81 16.30
CA VAL A 867 -4.86 12.96 17.03
C VAL A 867 -5.73 12.50 18.20
N VAL A 868 -6.59 11.51 18.00
CA VAL A 868 -7.46 10.94 19.04
C VAL A 868 -6.63 10.33 20.16
N LEU A 869 -5.60 9.53 19.84
CA LEU A 869 -4.75 8.89 20.85
C LEU A 869 -3.95 9.90 21.66
N VAL A 870 -3.35 10.90 21.01
CA VAL A 870 -2.64 11.99 21.71
C VAL A 870 -3.62 12.80 22.59
N SER A 871 -4.83 13.06 22.10
CA SER A 871 -5.86 13.77 22.86
C SER A 871 -6.33 12.99 24.09
N LEU A 872 -6.58 11.68 23.95
CA LEU A 872 -6.95 10.81 25.07
C LEU A 872 -5.81 10.71 26.11
N ALA A 873 -4.56 10.57 25.66
CA ALA A 873 -3.39 10.57 26.55
C ALA A 873 -3.23 11.92 27.26
N GLY A 874 -3.46 13.03 26.56
CA GLY A 874 -3.48 14.37 27.13
C GLY A 874 -4.56 14.53 28.19
N LEU A 875 -5.80 14.12 27.90
CA LEU A 875 -6.91 14.13 28.85
C LEU A 875 -6.62 13.29 30.10
N MET A 876 -6.07 12.08 29.93
CA MET A 876 -5.60 11.22 31.02
C MET A 876 -4.57 11.92 31.89
N THR A 877 -3.60 12.57 31.27
CA THR A 877 -2.52 13.25 31.99
C THR A 877 -3.02 14.49 32.72
N VAL A 878 -3.90 15.28 32.09
CA VAL A 878 -4.58 16.43 32.72
C VAL A 878 -5.38 15.96 33.93
N GLY A 879 -6.25 14.95 33.77
CA GLY A 879 -7.07 14.42 34.87
C GLY A 879 -6.24 13.89 36.03
N SER A 880 -5.18 13.13 35.72
CA SER A 880 -4.30 12.52 36.71
C SER A 880 -3.47 13.54 37.47
N THR A 881 -2.81 14.46 36.77
CA THR A 881 -2.00 15.52 37.39
C THR A 881 -2.86 16.53 38.14
N THR A 882 -4.06 16.86 37.65
CA THR A 882 -5.04 17.71 38.37
C THR A 882 -5.39 17.10 39.73
N ALA A 883 -5.60 15.78 39.81
CA ALA A 883 -5.85 15.11 41.08
C ALA A 883 -4.64 15.21 42.04
N VAL A 884 -3.42 15.02 41.53
CA VAL A 884 -2.17 15.14 42.32
C VAL A 884 -2.00 16.56 42.85
N PHE A 885 -2.17 17.59 42.01
CA PHE A 885 -2.08 18.98 42.43
C PHE A 885 -3.21 19.36 43.39
N ALA A 886 -4.43 18.89 43.16
CA ALA A 886 -5.54 19.11 44.09
C ALA A 886 -5.24 18.54 45.47
N GLN A 887 -4.59 17.37 45.54
CA GLN A 887 -4.12 16.78 46.80
C GLN A 887 -2.99 17.60 47.44
N ALA A 888 -1.99 18.02 46.67
CA ALA A 888 -0.86 18.78 47.18
C ALA A 888 -1.28 20.18 47.69
N VAL A 889 -2.17 20.86 46.97
CA VAL A 889 -2.78 22.13 47.38
C VAL A 889 -3.67 21.93 48.60
N HIS A 890 -4.44 20.83 48.65
CA HIS A 890 -5.27 20.50 49.81
C HIS A 890 -4.43 20.32 51.09
N ALA A 891 -3.29 19.64 51.00
CA ALA A 891 -2.37 19.44 52.13
C ALA A 891 -1.81 20.76 52.70
N ARG A 892 -1.81 21.85 51.92
CA ARG A 892 -1.29 23.17 52.29
C ARG A 892 -2.38 24.24 52.46
N GLN A 893 -3.64 23.83 52.62
CA GLN A 893 -4.78 24.75 52.78
C GLN A 893 -4.60 25.79 53.88
N ARG A 894 -4.00 25.41 55.01
CA ARG A 894 -3.74 26.34 56.12
C ARG A 894 -2.78 27.46 55.71
N ALA A 895 -1.69 27.14 55.02
CA ALA A 895 -0.74 28.13 54.53
C ALA A 895 -1.40 29.08 53.50
N ILE A 896 -2.20 28.53 52.59
CA ILE A 896 -2.97 29.32 51.60
C ILE A 896 -3.99 30.24 52.30
N GLY A 897 -4.66 29.74 53.34
CA GLY A 897 -5.58 30.51 54.16
C GLY A 897 -4.89 31.67 54.88
N VAL A 898 -3.68 31.45 55.40
CA VAL A 898 -2.86 32.49 56.03
C VAL A 898 -2.44 33.56 55.02
N TYR A 899 -1.89 33.18 53.85
CA TYR A 899 -1.53 34.13 52.80
C TYR A 899 -2.70 35.02 52.38
N ARG A 900 -3.91 34.45 52.30
CA ARG A 900 -5.13 35.20 51.96
C ARG A 900 -5.66 36.05 53.12
N ALA A 901 -5.49 35.60 54.36
CA ALA A 901 -5.83 36.38 55.54
C ALA A 901 -4.90 37.58 55.74
N THR A 902 -3.64 37.47 55.30
CA THR A 902 -2.64 38.57 55.30
C THR A 902 -2.73 39.47 54.06
N GLY A 903 -3.83 39.46 53.32
CA GLY A 903 -4.08 40.38 52.22
C GLY A 903 -3.53 39.99 50.83
N ALA A 904 -3.02 38.77 50.64
CA ALA A 904 -2.56 38.35 49.30
C ALA A 904 -3.74 38.23 48.31
N TRP A 905 -3.62 38.93 47.19
CA TRP A 905 -4.61 38.88 46.11
C TRP A 905 -4.75 37.47 45.50
N PRO A 906 -5.96 37.08 45.02
CA PRO A 906 -6.24 35.79 44.38
C PRO A 906 -5.26 35.40 43.27
N THR A 907 -4.81 36.41 42.50
CA THR A 907 -3.86 36.26 41.39
C THR A 907 -2.43 35.99 41.87
N ARG A 908 -2.03 36.52 43.04
CA ARG A 908 -0.72 36.27 43.65
C ARG A 908 -0.59 34.82 44.11
N VAL A 909 -1.65 34.28 44.72
CA VAL A 909 -1.71 32.85 45.11
C VAL A 909 -1.68 31.95 43.86
N LEU A 910 -2.41 32.32 42.80
CA LEU A 910 -2.37 31.61 41.52
C LEU A 910 -0.95 31.58 40.93
N ARG A 911 -0.27 32.73 40.85
CA ARG A 911 1.09 32.85 40.30
C ARG A 911 2.11 32.02 41.10
N LEU A 912 1.95 31.97 42.42
CA LEU A 912 2.81 31.16 43.29
C LEU A 912 2.62 29.66 43.06
N VAL A 913 1.37 29.19 42.97
CA VAL A 913 1.06 27.77 42.72
C VAL A 913 1.52 27.36 41.33
N VAL A 914 1.27 28.19 40.31
CA VAL A 914 1.71 27.94 38.93
C VAL A 914 3.23 27.97 38.82
N GLY A 915 3.91 28.89 39.51
CA GLY A 915 5.38 28.96 39.53
C GLY A 915 6.03 27.74 40.18
N ASP A 916 5.47 27.25 41.29
CA ASP A 916 5.91 26.00 41.91
C ASP A 916 5.61 24.78 41.03
N ALA A 917 4.43 24.74 40.38
CA ALA A 917 4.07 23.68 39.44
C ALA A 917 5.00 23.65 38.21
N LEU A 918 5.43 24.80 37.70
CA LEU A 918 6.40 24.90 36.61
C LEU A 918 7.74 24.27 36.99
N ARG A 919 8.25 24.55 38.20
CA ARG A 919 9.52 23.99 38.69
C ARG A 919 9.46 22.47 38.84
N ILE A 920 8.38 21.96 39.43
CA ILE A 920 8.14 20.51 39.51
C ILE A 920 8.00 19.93 38.10
N GLY A 921 7.33 20.65 37.20
CA GLY A 921 7.08 20.24 35.83
C GLY A 921 8.32 20.10 34.98
N VAL A 922 9.27 21.02 35.06
CA VAL A 922 10.55 20.90 34.33
C VAL A 922 11.28 19.62 34.74
N VAL A 923 11.36 19.32 36.03
CA VAL A 923 12.00 18.09 36.53
C VAL A 923 11.20 16.84 36.16
N ALA A 924 9.87 16.90 36.28
CA ALA A 924 8.98 15.79 35.96
C ALA A 924 9.01 15.43 34.47
N VAL A 925 8.98 16.44 33.58
CA VAL A 925 9.04 16.27 32.12
C VAL A 925 10.41 15.77 31.69
N GLY A 926 11.50 16.28 32.28
CA GLY A 926 12.85 15.77 32.03
C GLY A 926 12.99 14.29 32.43
N GLY A 927 12.50 13.93 33.62
CA GLY A 927 12.46 12.53 34.06
C GLY A 927 11.56 11.66 33.17
N ALA A 928 10.40 12.17 32.77
CA ALA A 928 9.47 11.48 31.88
C ALA A 928 10.08 11.21 30.50
N LEU A 929 10.89 12.13 29.96
CA LEU A 929 11.62 11.92 28.72
C LEU A 929 12.64 10.79 28.87
N VAL A 930 13.44 10.79 29.93
CA VAL A 930 14.42 9.73 30.21
C VAL A 930 13.73 8.36 30.36
N PHE A 931 12.70 8.27 31.19
CA PHE A 931 11.98 7.01 31.41
C PHE A 931 11.19 6.56 30.18
N GLY A 932 10.60 7.49 29.43
CA GLY A 932 9.83 7.18 28.22
C GLY A 932 10.71 6.68 27.09
N THR A 933 11.83 7.37 26.83
CA THR A 933 12.85 6.90 25.87
C THR A 933 13.46 5.58 26.32
N GLY A 934 13.79 5.42 27.60
CA GLY A 934 14.32 4.17 28.14
C GLY A 934 13.35 2.99 27.99
N ALA A 935 12.05 3.23 28.22
CA ALA A 935 11.02 2.22 27.98
C ALA A 935 10.97 1.83 26.50
N LEU A 936 10.88 2.80 25.58
CA LEU A 936 10.85 2.49 24.14
C LEU A 936 12.11 1.77 23.66
N PHE A 937 13.28 2.13 24.18
CA PHE A 937 14.54 1.44 23.88
C PHE A 937 14.50 -0.04 24.30
N VAL A 938 13.97 -0.34 25.49
CA VAL A 938 13.80 -1.73 25.95
C VAL A 938 12.82 -2.49 25.05
N LEU A 939 11.72 -1.85 24.64
CA LEU A 939 10.72 -2.46 23.76
C LEU A 939 11.23 -2.73 22.36
N ASP A 940 12.02 -1.81 21.81
CA ASP A 940 12.71 -1.97 20.53
C ASP A 940 13.69 -3.16 20.59
N ARG A 941 14.49 -3.28 21.66
CA ARG A 941 15.43 -4.40 21.85
C ARG A 941 14.77 -5.77 22.01
N LEU A 942 13.53 -5.79 22.49
CA LEU A 942 12.74 -7.01 22.64
C LEU A 942 11.87 -7.30 21.39
N ASN A 943 12.05 -6.55 20.30
CA ASN A 943 11.24 -6.66 19.07
C ASN A 943 9.72 -6.48 19.29
N TYR A 944 9.32 -5.79 20.35
CA TYR A 944 7.90 -5.47 20.62
C TYR A 944 7.40 -4.26 19.82
N LEU A 945 8.29 -3.49 19.19
CA LEU A 945 7.93 -2.34 18.35
C LEU A 945 7.84 -2.71 16.86
N VAL A 946 7.35 -3.90 16.54
CA VAL A 946 7.09 -4.36 15.17
C VAL A 946 5.58 -4.49 14.97
N VAL A 947 5.04 -3.90 13.91
CA VAL A 947 3.61 -3.98 13.59
C VAL A 947 3.44 -4.23 12.09
N TYR A 948 2.67 -5.27 11.72
CA TYR A 948 2.56 -5.75 10.34
C TYR A 948 3.93 -6.03 9.67
N GLY A 949 4.91 -6.47 10.48
CA GLY A 949 6.27 -6.75 10.00
C GLY A 949 7.13 -5.51 9.76
N VAL A 950 6.63 -4.33 10.09
CA VAL A 950 7.34 -3.05 9.96
C VAL A 950 7.83 -2.61 11.33
N ARG A 951 9.14 -2.36 11.45
CA ARG A 951 9.74 -1.86 12.68
C ARG A 951 9.45 -0.38 12.88
N ILE A 952 8.97 -0.04 14.08
CA ILE A 952 8.77 1.35 14.49
C ILE A 952 10.09 1.84 15.11
N SER A 953 10.97 2.37 14.27
CA SER A 953 12.26 2.91 14.73
C SER A 953 12.05 4.13 15.62
N THR A 954 12.60 4.07 16.83
CA THR A 954 12.46 5.15 17.82
C THR A 954 13.47 6.26 17.52
N THR A 955 13.16 7.11 16.54
CA THR A 955 14.02 8.25 16.21
C THR A 955 13.58 9.49 16.99
N LEU A 956 14.45 9.99 17.86
CA LEU A 956 14.23 11.23 18.61
C LEU A 956 14.44 12.43 17.68
N THR A 957 13.45 12.72 16.84
CA THR A 957 13.49 13.94 16.04
C THR A 957 13.36 15.17 16.95
N PRO A 958 14.10 16.27 16.68
CA PRO A 958 14.05 17.46 17.52
C PRO A 958 12.63 18.00 17.70
N GLY A 959 11.80 17.94 16.65
CA GLY A 959 10.41 18.36 16.69
C GLY A 959 9.55 17.56 17.68
N VAL A 960 9.68 16.22 17.69
CA VAL A 960 8.92 15.38 18.62
C VAL A 960 9.40 15.58 20.07
N VAL A 961 10.71 15.76 20.29
CA VAL A 961 11.26 16.04 21.63
C VAL A 961 10.77 17.39 22.15
N VAL A 962 10.88 18.45 21.35
CA VAL A 962 10.38 19.79 21.72
C VAL A 962 8.87 19.76 21.94
N GLY A 963 8.12 19.09 21.06
CA GLY A 963 6.67 18.90 21.19
C GLY A 963 6.29 18.15 22.47
N SER A 964 7.05 17.12 22.86
CA SER A 964 6.83 16.37 24.11
C SER A 964 7.10 17.24 25.35
N VAL A 965 8.16 18.05 25.33
CA VAL A 965 8.50 18.97 26.42
C VAL A 965 7.44 20.06 26.57
N LEU A 966 7.10 20.74 25.47
CA LEU A 966 6.08 21.80 25.47
C LEU A 966 4.70 21.25 25.83
N GLY A 967 4.31 20.11 25.26
CA GLY A 967 3.05 19.43 25.56
C GLY A 967 2.96 19.03 27.02
N GLY A 968 4.00 18.38 27.56
CA GLY A 968 4.06 17.97 28.97
C GLY A 968 3.97 19.15 29.95
N LEU A 969 4.72 20.22 29.68
CA LEU A 969 4.65 21.45 30.48
C LEU A 969 3.27 22.12 30.38
N THR A 970 2.69 22.17 29.17
CA THR A 970 1.36 22.76 28.95
C THR A 970 0.30 22.00 29.75
N VAL A 971 0.28 20.67 29.66
CA VAL A 971 -0.63 19.81 30.43
C VAL A 971 -0.47 20.04 31.94
N MET A 972 0.77 20.15 32.42
CA MET A 972 1.07 20.38 33.83
C MET A 972 0.58 21.75 34.32
N LEU A 973 0.81 22.80 33.53
CA LEU A 973 0.39 24.17 33.83
C LEU A 973 -1.14 24.31 33.78
N LEU A 974 -1.80 23.71 32.79
CA LEU A 974 -3.26 23.66 32.70
C LEU A 974 -3.87 22.98 33.94
N SER A 975 -3.29 21.86 34.36
CA SER A 975 -3.75 21.10 35.53
C SER A 975 -3.57 21.86 36.83
N ALA A 976 -2.39 22.44 37.06
CA ALA A 976 -2.13 23.26 38.23
C ALA A 976 -2.98 24.53 38.25
N GLY A 977 -3.15 25.19 37.09
CA GLY A 977 -3.97 26.38 36.91
C GLY A 977 -5.45 26.12 37.22
N LEU A 978 -6.01 25.01 36.72
CA LEU A 978 -7.39 24.61 36.99
C LEU A 978 -7.64 24.43 38.50
N VAL A 979 -6.75 23.71 39.19
CA VAL A 979 -6.83 23.50 40.64
C VAL A 979 -6.73 24.83 41.38
N ALA A 980 -5.75 25.66 41.03
CA ALA A 980 -5.52 26.94 41.68
C ALA A 980 -6.70 27.91 41.50
N ALA A 981 -7.29 27.97 40.30
CA ALA A 981 -8.47 28.78 40.01
C ALA A 981 -9.70 28.34 40.82
N LEU A 982 -9.97 27.02 40.87
CA LEU A 982 -11.08 26.45 41.67
C LEU A 982 -10.90 26.71 43.17
N PHE A 983 -9.67 26.72 43.67
CA PHE A 983 -9.36 26.98 45.07
C PHE A 983 -9.41 28.46 45.44
N SER A 984 -9.00 29.34 44.53
CA SER A 984 -8.97 30.79 44.73
C SER A 984 -10.37 31.38 44.94
N ARG A 985 -11.41 30.75 44.36
CA ARG A 985 -12.82 31.15 44.50
C ARG A 985 -13.45 30.86 45.87
N ARG A 986 -12.79 30.14 46.79
CA ARG A 986 -13.36 29.82 48.13
C ARG A 986 -13.13 30.95 49.14
N GLN A 987 -14.05 31.15 50.10
CA GLN A 987 -13.88 32.18 51.14
C GLN A 987 -12.76 31.82 52.15
N PRO A 988 -11.92 32.78 52.59
CA PRO A 988 -10.79 32.55 53.51
C PRO A 988 -11.21 31.91 54.84
N ALA A 989 -12.34 32.34 55.41
CA ALA A 989 -12.83 31.87 56.70
C ALA A 989 -13.12 30.36 56.73
N ARG A 990 -13.58 29.77 55.61
CA ARG A 990 -13.83 28.33 55.50
C ARG A 990 -12.54 27.50 55.35
N LEU A 991 -11.43 28.11 54.90
CA LEU A 991 -10.13 27.44 54.76
C LEU A 991 -9.39 27.34 56.11
N VAL A 992 -9.70 28.21 57.07
CA VAL A 992 -9.08 28.24 58.41
C VAL A 992 -9.96 27.52 59.46
N LYS A 993 -11.30 27.60 59.38
CA LYS A 993 -12.21 27.02 60.41
C LYS A 993 -12.31 25.48 60.43
N GLN A 994 -11.97 24.76 59.36
CA GLN A 994 -12.18 23.30 59.30
C GLN A 994 -11.29 22.46 60.25
N SER A 995 -10.35 23.07 60.98
CA SER A 995 -9.48 22.36 61.95
C SER A 995 -9.78 22.65 63.42
N VAL A 996 -10.67 23.59 63.76
CA VAL A 996 -10.93 23.96 65.17
C VAL A 996 -12.12 23.19 65.76
N GLY A 997 -12.90 22.46 64.96
CA GLY A 997 -14.13 21.79 65.39
C GLY A 997 -14.01 20.32 65.81
N ALA A 998 -12.86 19.83 66.28
CA ALA A 998 -12.69 18.43 66.69
C ALA A 998 -12.16 18.24 68.13
N THR A 999 -12.58 19.12 69.03
CA THR A 999 -12.63 18.82 70.47
C THR A 999 -14.11 18.80 70.84
N GLU A 1000 -14.65 17.59 71.06
CA GLU A 1000 -15.94 17.41 71.71
C GLU A 1000 -15.94 18.17 73.04
N PRO A 1001 -16.96 18.98 73.36
CA PRO A 1001 -17.16 19.39 74.74
C PRO A 1001 -17.51 18.14 75.54
N GLY A 1002 -16.66 17.81 76.49
CA GLY A 1002 -16.93 16.77 77.47
C GLY A 1002 -18.28 17.03 78.12
N ARG A 1003 -19.14 16.01 78.11
CA ARG A 1003 -20.29 15.92 79.01
C ARG A 1003 -19.76 16.08 80.44
N SER A 1004 -20.01 17.23 81.06
CA SER A 1004 -19.99 17.33 82.51
C SER A 1004 -21.18 16.54 83.03
N SER A 1005 -20.89 15.41 83.67
CA SER A 1005 -21.77 14.82 84.66
C SER A 1005 -21.94 15.84 85.78
N ASP A 1006 -23.14 16.37 85.95
CA ASP A 1006 -23.56 16.90 87.23
C ASP A 1006 -24.84 16.17 87.64
N GLY A 1007 -24.82 15.64 88.85
CA GLY A 1007 -25.87 14.82 89.41
C GLY A 1007 -26.29 15.37 90.77
N ARG A 1008 -27.57 15.12 91.07
CA ARG A 1008 -28.35 15.41 92.30
C ARG A 1008 -28.99 16.81 92.32
N GLY A 1009 -30.26 16.97 92.66
CA GLY A 1009 -31.31 16.04 93.09
C GLY A 1009 -32.55 16.82 93.54
N VAL A 1010 -33.64 16.08 93.80
CA VAL A 1010 -34.81 16.42 94.63
C VAL A 1010 -35.72 17.56 94.15
N GLN A 1011 -36.81 17.21 93.45
CA GLN A 1011 -38.17 17.02 93.98
C GLN A 1011 -39.01 16.25 92.96
#